data_AF-A0A0R3KDX8-F1
#
_entry.id   AF-A0A0R3KDX8-F1
#
_cell.length_a   1.000
_cell.length_b   1.000
_cell.length_c   1.000
_cell.angle_alpha   90.00
_cell.angle_beta   90.00
_cell.angle_gamma   90.00
#
_symmetry.space_group_name_H-M   'P 1'
#
loop_
_entity.id
_entity.type
_entity.pdbx_description
1 polymer ?
#
loop_
_entity_poly.entity_id
_entity_poly.type
_entity_poly.pdbx_seq_one_letter_code
_entity_poly.pdbx_strand_id
1 'polypeptide(L)'
;MPDATPPLNKIPITLSAEEQLAHALDLCSQDTERMIPDYAAFAPWLAEKLKSERHRVPVPDHMGAGENFILSTAREFARLGEILKHATKENPPDRKDFLKFKLFFFAFHGDERGKAVVDGILASENLDDLQLTEGLASASPATLRSRLFTAMHRDRGHDAFLILGHLKESDLHAGEYAYLRSLCHFRSGQFKEAIEYAQRVPSTALDFPRSVEIRARSHAYLGDGAAVKQAIAGLRKDALSACQVLLLGELTAYHSRSVEAGAAAMGDHPLFQSQVVISPRDPGYGEFTKFHVRLLTGFEERRAEMADAILAKDEIAAPSDFAAVVESDPTLRATAVALLLEPRIDGRSGIKQSLTSMFSDSLLPVIEAGDREALRILFQSLYRLRTYDEFMALFNQLWTSNQIKDTDFLDLHALAYQVAVTINHPLTDELRVSMDALGMKDIQSSAEEAAQRETIAARLTPMGRESYRLSLRAMDNATQEDVLWRDAGLLALGFFRVIEIELNERFVRPAASGIALAQLDALRAAAGQAGTKGWNAGLSTLRSIVANPSERLMLGPLREMCNEFGHPPATIDANLRAFVQAALETQLTPSGRAAFFAQDLVDTVSSSRVQSYRNPPAHGRFVGFSEAMTCKQIVTDTLNRYFSWFVSYAT
;
A
#
# COMPACT_ATOMS: atom_id res chain seq x y z
N MET A 1 43.16 -17.75 31.15
CA MET A 1 42.88 -17.01 29.91
C MET A 1 43.44 -15.62 30.08
N PRO A 2 43.84 -14.93 28.99
CA PRO A 2 43.96 -13.48 29.05
C PRO A 2 42.60 -12.91 29.46
N ASP A 3 42.58 -12.08 30.50
CA ASP A 3 41.37 -11.38 30.96
C ASP A 3 40.79 -10.56 29.80
N ALA A 4 39.55 -10.87 29.38
CA ALA A 4 38.89 -10.16 28.28
C ALA A 4 38.31 -8.79 28.71
N THR A 5 38.40 -8.41 29.99
CA THR A 5 37.85 -7.14 30.48
C THR A 5 38.50 -5.91 29.82
N PRO A 6 39.84 -5.78 29.71
CA PRO A 6 40.45 -4.65 29.02
C PRO A 6 40.07 -4.49 27.53
N PRO A 7 40.02 -5.54 26.69
CA PRO A 7 39.56 -5.39 25.31
C PRO A 7 38.05 -5.15 25.18
N LEU A 8 37.20 -5.70 26.06
CA LEU A 8 35.76 -5.38 26.07
C LEU A 8 35.49 -3.89 26.28
N ASN A 9 36.25 -3.25 27.17
CA ASN A 9 36.15 -1.82 27.44
C ASN A 9 36.69 -0.94 26.30
N LYS A 10 37.39 -1.53 25.33
CA LYS A 10 37.92 -0.85 24.14
C LYS A 10 37.03 -1.02 22.91
N ILE A 11 35.92 -1.78 23.00
CA ILE A 11 34.96 -1.88 21.91
C ILE A 11 34.43 -0.46 21.62
N PRO A 12 34.60 0.07 20.39
CA PRO A 12 34.19 1.42 20.08
C PRO A 12 32.69 1.61 20.26
N ILE A 13 32.30 2.68 20.96
CA ILE A 13 30.89 3.06 21.15
C ILE A 13 30.23 3.48 19.82
N THR A 14 31.04 3.76 18.80
CA THR A 14 30.59 4.10 17.44
C THR A 14 30.08 2.92 16.62
N LEU A 15 30.32 1.68 17.06
CA LEU A 15 29.76 0.47 16.46
C LEU A 15 28.28 0.33 16.85
N SER A 16 27.48 -0.33 16.01
CA SER A 16 26.09 -0.63 16.35
C SER A 16 26.01 -1.56 17.58
N ALA A 17 24.85 -1.64 18.23
CA ALA A 17 24.67 -2.52 19.38
C ALA A 17 24.93 -4.00 19.02
N GLU A 18 24.50 -4.42 17.84
CA GLU A 18 24.75 -5.75 17.27
C GLU A 18 26.25 -6.01 17.04
N GLU A 19 26.97 -5.07 16.44
CA GLU A 19 28.42 -5.18 16.23
C GLU A 19 29.17 -5.24 17.56
N GLN A 20 28.84 -4.36 18.51
CA GLN A 20 29.43 -4.37 19.84
C GLN A 20 29.23 -5.72 20.53
N LEU A 21 28.01 -6.28 20.44
CA LEU A 21 27.67 -7.59 21.00
C LEU A 21 28.46 -8.72 20.31
N ALA A 22 28.52 -8.72 18.97
CA ALA A 22 29.27 -9.70 18.19
C ALA A 22 30.77 -9.69 18.55
N HIS A 23 31.37 -8.51 18.66
CA HIS A 23 32.76 -8.33 19.08
C HIS A 23 32.99 -8.85 20.51
N ALA A 24 32.08 -8.56 21.44
CA ALA A 24 32.19 -9.03 22.82
C ALA A 24 32.08 -10.56 22.93
N LEU A 25 31.11 -11.15 22.22
CA LEU A 25 30.95 -12.59 22.11
C LEU A 25 32.20 -13.25 21.53
N ASP A 26 32.78 -12.66 20.48
CA ASP A 26 33.99 -13.16 19.84
C ASP A 26 35.20 -13.10 20.76
N LEU A 27 35.41 -11.99 21.48
CA LEU A 27 36.49 -11.84 22.47
C LEU A 27 36.39 -12.84 23.62
N CYS A 28 35.18 -13.09 24.11
CA CYS A 28 34.95 -13.97 25.26
C CYS A 28 34.84 -15.46 24.87
N SER A 29 34.88 -15.80 23.58
CA SER A 29 34.77 -17.18 23.06
C SER A 29 36.04 -17.69 22.35
N GLN A 30 37.18 -17.01 22.49
CA GLN A 30 38.42 -17.34 21.75
C GLN A 30 39.11 -18.65 22.18
N ASP A 31 38.93 -19.10 23.43
CA ASP A 31 39.60 -20.31 23.94
C ASP A 31 38.86 -21.60 23.51
N THR A 32 38.93 -21.86 22.20
CA THR A 32 38.32 -23.04 21.56
C THR A 32 39.01 -24.35 21.92
N GLU A 33 40.25 -24.31 22.43
CA GLU A 33 40.99 -25.49 22.88
C GLU A 33 40.49 -25.99 24.25
N ARG A 34 40.21 -25.07 25.19
CA ARG A 34 39.76 -25.43 26.54
C ARG A 34 38.24 -25.51 26.68
N MET A 35 37.47 -25.05 25.68
CA MET A 35 36.00 -25.07 25.67
C MET A 35 35.35 -24.32 26.84
N ILE A 36 36.06 -23.34 27.40
CA ILE A 36 35.61 -22.50 28.52
C ILE A 36 35.58 -21.05 28.01
N PRO A 37 34.42 -20.38 28.00
CA PRO A 37 34.32 -18.94 27.75
C PRO A 37 34.78 -18.08 28.93
N ASP A 38 35.10 -16.80 28.68
CA ASP A 38 35.37 -15.81 29.74
C ASP A 38 34.08 -15.23 30.33
N TYR A 39 33.42 -16.01 31.18
CA TYR A 39 32.19 -15.62 31.87
C TYR A 39 32.34 -14.39 32.77
N ALA A 40 33.50 -14.26 33.41
CA ALA A 40 33.77 -13.22 34.41
C ALA A 40 33.86 -11.84 33.75
N ALA A 41 34.38 -11.76 32.52
CA ALA A 41 34.38 -10.53 31.74
C ALA A 41 33.02 -10.24 31.09
N PHE A 42 32.37 -11.24 30.49
CA PHE A 42 31.17 -11.04 29.68
C PHE A 42 29.92 -10.65 30.48
N ALA A 43 29.61 -11.35 31.58
CA ALA A 43 28.34 -11.15 32.28
C ALA A 43 28.20 -9.75 32.91
N PRO A 44 29.23 -9.19 33.59
CA PRO A 44 29.17 -7.83 34.10
C PRO A 44 29.07 -6.78 32.99
N TRP A 45 29.80 -6.98 31.89
CA TRP A 45 29.76 -6.10 30.72
C TRP A 45 28.37 -6.06 30.09
N LEU A 46 27.75 -7.23 29.86
CA LEU A 46 26.39 -7.33 29.32
C LEU A 46 25.38 -6.67 30.26
N ALA A 47 25.48 -6.90 31.57
CA ALA A 47 24.58 -6.30 32.55
C ALA A 47 24.68 -4.77 32.56
N GLU A 48 25.88 -4.20 32.43
CA GLU A 48 26.10 -2.76 32.33
C GLU A 48 25.46 -2.18 31.05
N LYS A 49 25.68 -2.82 29.90
CA LYS A 49 25.07 -2.42 28.61
C LYS A 49 23.55 -2.47 28.65
N LEU A 50 22.96 -3.56 29.15
CA LEU A 50 21.51 -3.67 29.28
C LEU A 50 20.94 -2.64 30.26
N LYS A 51 21.69 -2.28 31.32
CA LYS A 51 21.29 -1.26 32.28
C LYS A 51 21.32 0.15 31.67
N SER A 52 22.30 0.47 30.83
CA SER A 52 22.40 1.77 30.17
C SER A 52 21.29 2.01 29.14
N GLU A 53 20.68 0.95 28.60
CA GLU A 53 19.60 1.06 27.61
C GLU A 53 18.18 1.10 28.22
N ARG A 54 18.03 0.92 29.54
CA ARG A 54 16.69 0.79 30.18
C ARG A 54 15.78 1.98 29.98
N HIS A 55 16.34 3.18 29.81
CA HIS A 55 15.55 4.39 29.62
C HIS A 55 15.19 4.66 28.16
N ARG A 56 15.79 3.92 27.21
CA ARG A 56 15.52 4.09 25.79
C ARG A 56 14.27 3.30 25.39
N VAL A 57 13.55 3.88 24.45
CA VAL A 57 12.40 3.24 23.84
C VAL A 57 12.90 2.32 22.72
N PRO A 58 12.73 0.99 22.82
CA PRO A 58 13.15 0.07 21.78
C PRO A 58 12.31 0.24 20.51
N VAL A 59 12.93 0.12 19.35
CA VAL A 59 12.25 0.11 18.05
C VAL A 59 12.19 -1.34 17.55
N PRO A 60 11.00 -1.84 17.18
CA PRO A 60 10.82 -3.26 16.85
C PRO A 60 11.26 -3.65 15.43
N ASP A 61 11.54 -2.69 14.55
CA ASP A 61 11.95 -2.96 13.16
C ASP A 61 13.37 -3.54 13.05
N HIS A 62 13.77 -3.95 11.84
CA HIS A 62 15.06 -4.61 11.62
C HIS A 62 16.25 -3.72 11.96
N MET A 63 16.25 -2.48 11.45
CA MET A 63 17.30 -1.48 11.65
C MET A 63 17.41 -1.03 13.10
N GLY A 64 16.29 -0.62 13.70
CA GLY A 64 16.23 -0.09 15.06
C GLY A 64 16.56 -1.10 16.13
N ALA A 65 16.23 -2.37 15.89
CA ALA A 65 16.63 -3.44 16.79
C ALA A 65 18.11 -3.83 16.67
N GLY A 66 18.78 -3.56 15.55
CA GLY A 66 20.24 -3.67 15.42
C GLY A 66 20.99 -2.61 16.25
N GLU A 67 20.34 -1.46 16.48
CA GLU A 67 20.86 -0.37 17.31
C GLU A 67 20.44 -0.47 18.80
N ASN A 68 19.51 -1.38 19.14
CA ASN A 68 19.04 -1.57 20.50
C ASN A 68 19.66 -2.82 21.15
N PHE A 69 20.53 -2.61 22.15
CA PHE A 69 21.28 -3.69 22.80
C PHE A 69 20.40 -4.80 23.42
N ILE A 70 19.21 -4.45 23.93
CA ILE A 70 18.28 -5.43 24.50
C ILE A 70 17.75 -6.35 23.41
N LEU A 71 17.32 -5.78 22.28
CA LEU A 71 16.78 -6.54 21.16
C LEU A 71 17.86 -7.34 20.43
N SER A 72 19.05 -6.77 20.20
CA SER A 72 20.16 -7.50 19.57
C SER A 72 20.58 -8.70 20.43
N THR A 73 20.63 -8.53 21.76
CA THR A 73 20.92 -9.62 22.70
C THR A 73 19.88 -10.73 22.62
N ALA A 74 18.59 -10.38 22.63
CA ALA A 74 17.51 -11.36 22.56
C ALA A 74 17.52 -12.13 21.23
N ARG A 75 17.72 -11.44 20.10
CA ARG A 75 17.80 -12.04 18.77
C ARG A 75 18.98 -13.00 18.64
N GLU A 76 20.19 -12.56 19.03
CA GLU A 76 21.38 -13.40 18.93
C GLU A 76 21.29 -14.62 19.86
N PHE A 77 20.73 -14.45 21.05
CA PHE A 77 20.54 -15.59 21.95
C PHE A 77 19.52 -16.59 21.41
N ALA A 78 18.41 -16.12 20.82
CA ALA A 78 17.45 -16.99 20.15
C ALA A 78 18.07 -17.74 18.95
N ARG A 79 18.85 -17.04 18.10
CA ARG A 79 19.58 -17.65 16.98
C ARG A 79 20.49 -18.79 17.45
N LEU A 80 21.29 -18.54 18.48
CA LEU A 80 22.20 -19.53 19.06
C LEU A 80 21.42 -20.70 19.69
N GLY A 81 20.29 -20.42 20.34
CA GLY A 81 19.40 -21.44 20.89
C GLY A 81 18.88 -22.41 19.83
N GLU A 82 18.41 -21.89 18.69
CA GLU A 82 17.95 -22.70 17.56
C GLU A 82 19.07 -23.56 16.96
N ILE A 83 20.28 -23.02 16.82
CA ILE A 83 21.45 -23.79 16.36
C ILE A 83 21.72 -24.98 17.28
N LEU A 84 21.66 -24.78 18.60
CA LEU A 84 21.89 -25.85 19.56
C LEU A 84 20.75 -26.86 19.60
N LYS A 85 19.50 -26.42 19.42
CA LYS A 85 18.32 -27.28 19.37
C LYS A 85 18.36 -28.25 18.19
N HIS A 86 18.88 -27.81 17.05
CA HIS A 86 19.03 -28.62 15.83
C HIS A 86 20.36 -29.38 15.73
N ALA A 87 21.28 -29.16 16.66
CA ALA A 87 22.54 -29.88 16.69
C ALA A 87 22.33 -31.38 16.97
N THR A 88 22.96 -32.22 16.17
CA THR A 88 22.98 -33.67 16.38
C THR A 88 24.39 -34.16 16.65
N LYS A 89 24.54 -35.44 16.96
CA LYS A 89 25.87 -36.05 17.10
C LYS A 89 26.62 -36.05 15.77
N GLU A 90 25.89 -36.21 14.67
CA GLU A 90 26.41 -36.25 13.30
C GLU A 90 26.68 -34.85 12.74
N ASN A 91 25.95 -33.84 13.22
CA ASN A 91 26.13 -32.44 12.86
C ASN A 91 26.20 -31.56 14.14
N PRO A 92 27.33 -31.59 14.87
CA PRO A 92 27.50 -30.77 16.05
C PRO A 92 27.51 -29.28 15.68
N PRO A 93 27.12 -28.39 16.60
CA PRO A 93 27.15 -26.97 16.33
C PRO A 93 28.62 -26.52 16.22
N ASP A 94 28.85 -25.40 15.52
CA ASP A 94 30.19 -24.81 15.50
C ASP A 94 30.68 -24.53 16.93
N ARG A 95 31.96 -24.81 17.19
CA ARG A 95 32.53 -24.69 18.54
C ARG A 95 32.38 -23.27 19.07
N LYS A 96 32.54 -22.26 18.22
CA LYS A 96 32.43 -20.86 18.60
C LYS A 96 30.98 -20.52 18.96
N ASP A 97 30.01 -20.95 18.15
CA ASP A 97 28.59 -20.75 18.45
C ASP A 97 28.18 -21.42 19.78
N PHE A 98 28.68 -22.63 20.05
CA PHE A 98 28.46 -23.29 21.34
C PHE A 98 29.02 -22.50 22.52
N LEU A 99 30.23 -21.92 22.39
CA LEU A 99 30.82 -21.07 23.43
C LEU A 99 30.06 -19.76 23.62
N LYS A 100 29.58 -19.14 22.53
CA LYS A 100 28.72 -17.94 22.58
C LYS A 100 27.41 -18.22 23.29
N PHE A 101 26.77 -19.35 22.97
CA PHE A 101 25.56 -19.76 23.68
C PHE A 101 25.83 -19.94 25.19
N LYS A 102 26.93 -20.61 25.55
CA LYS A 102 27.33 -20.77 26.95
C LYS A 102 27.47 -19.42 27.68
N LEU A 103 28.00 -18.39 27.03
CA LEU A 103 28.12 -17.04 27.60
C LEU A 103 26.75 -16.47 27.96
N PHE A 104 25.78 -16.50 27.03
CA PHE A 104 24.41 -16.05 27.31
C PHE A 104 23.71 -16.91 28.35
N PHE A 105 23.81 -18.23 28.22
CA PHE A 105 23.26 -19.16 29.19
C PHE A 105 23.76 -18.82 30.59
N PHE A 106 25.06 -18.65 30.79
CA PHE A 106 25.61 -18.26 32.09
C PHE A 106 25.10 -16.89 32.55
N ALA A 107 25.08 -15.88 31.67
CA ALA A 107 24.66 -14.52 32.01
C ALA A 107 23.20 -14.45 32.45
N PHE A 108 22.30 -15.20 31.81
CA PHE A 108 20.88 -15.21 32.14
C PHE A 108 20.53 -16.25 33.21
N HIS A 109 21.22 -17.38 33.29
CA HIS A 109 20.88 -18.44 34.25
C HIS A 109 21.29 -18.12 35.71
N GLY A 110 21.87 -16.94 35.95
CA GLY A 110 22.26 -16.47 37.29
C GLY A 110 21.09 -16.13 38.21
N ASP A 111 19.85 -16.03 37.70
CA ASP A 111 18.64 -15.85 38.51
C ASP A 111 17.43 -16.64 37.95
N GLU A 112 16.36 -16.79 38.75
CA GLU A 112 15.18 -17.57 38.37
C GLU A 112 14.47 -17.04 37.11
N ARG A 113 14.52 -15.72 36.87
CA ARG A 113 13.84 -15.11 35.73
C ARG A 113 14.63 -15.29 34.45
N GLY A 114 15.94 -15.11 34.50
CA GLY A 114 16.78 -15.38 33.35
C GLY A 114 16.85 -16.87 33.05
N LYS A 115 16.74 -17.76 34.05
CA LYS A 115 16.47 -19.19 33.82
C LYS A 115 15.16 -19.40 33.04
N ALA A 116 14.08 -18.71 33.41
CA ALA A 116 12.81 -18.80 32.68
C ALA A 116 12.89 -18.24 31.24
N VAL A 117 13.73 -17.22 30.99
CA VAL A 117 14.02 -16.72 29.63
C VAL A 117 14.77 -17.76 28.81
N VAL A 118 15.81 -18.36 29.39
CA VAL A 118 16.60 -19.44 28.77
C VAL A 118 15.68 -20.63 28.43
N ASP A 119 14.89 -21.09 29.40
CA ASP A 119 13.95 -22.19 29.22
C ASP A 119 12.91 -21.84 28.14
N GLY A 120 12.43 -20.60 28.10
CA GLY A 120 11.49 -20.13 27.08
C GLY A 120 12.07 -20.08 25.66
N ILE A 121 13.34 -19.71 25.50
CA ILE A 121 14.05 -19.73 24.21
C ILE A 121 14.35 -21.17 23.78
N LEU A 122 14.76 -22.03 24.70
CA LEU A 122 15.04 -23.44 24.38
C LEU A 122 13.77 -24.23 24.08
N ALA A 123 12.67 -23.88 24.75
CA ALA A 123 11.37 -24.48 24.57
C ALA A 123 10.49 -23.75 23.54
N SER A 124 11.01 -22.73 22.84
CA SER A 124 10.22 -22.06 21.79
C SER A 124 10.00 -23.05 20.65
N GLU A 125 8.85 -23.71 20.67
CA GLU A 125 8.34 -24.45 19.54
C GLU A 125 7.67 -23.47 18.59
N ASN A 126 7.68 -23.77 17.29
CA ASN A 126 6.80 -23.12 16.32
C ASN A 126 5.38 -23.54 16.68
N LEU A 127 4.76 -22.84 17.64
CA LEU A 127 3.40 -23.10 18.07
C LEU A 127 2.48 -22.90 16.87
N ASP A 128 1.65 -23.88 16.57
CA ASP A 128 0.53 -23.65 15.67
C ASP A 128 -0.51 -22.72 16.32
N ASP A 129 -1.49 -22.27 15.55
CA ASP A 129 -2.50 -21.33 16.05
C ASP A 129 -3.41 -21.92 17.13
N LEU A 130 -3.60 -23.24 17.18
CA LEU A 130 -4.42 -23.91 18.19
C LEU A 130 -3.67 -23.95 19.53
N GLN A 131 -2.37 -24.24 19.47
CA GLN A 131 -1.49 -24.37 20.63
C GLN A 131 -1.27 -23.06 21.40
N LEU A 132 -1.57 -21.89 20.80
CA LEU A 132 -1.48 -20.60 21.50
C LEU A 132 -2.38 -20.55 22.74
N THR A 133 -3.58 -21.13 22.65
CA THR A 133 -4.61 -21.05 23.72
C THR A 133 -4.83 -22.37 24.47
N GLU A 134 -4.12 -23.43 24.11
CA GLU A 134 -4.25 -24.73 24.77
C GLU A 134 -3.56 -24.76 26.13
N GLY A 135 -4.26 -25.25 27.16
CA GLY A 135 -3.65 -25.49 28.48
C GLY A 135 -3.19 -24.22 29.22
N LEU A 136 -3.79 -23.05 28.95
CA LEU A 136 -3.40 -21.77 29.58
C LEU A 136 -3.36 -21.83 31.11
N ALA A 137 -4.32 -22.53 31.73
CA ALA A 137 -4.40 -22.66 33.18
C ALA A 137 -3.20 -23.38 33.82
N SER A 138 -2.51 -24.25 33.06
CA SER A 138 -1.33 -24.99 33.51
C SER A 138 0.00 -24.42 32.99
N ALA A 139 -0.04 -23.39 32.14
CA ALA A 139 1.15 -22.82 31.54
C ALA A 139 1.93 -21.95 32.55
N SER A 140 3.26 -22.00 32.46
CA SER A 140 4.12 -21.13 33.27
C SER A 140 3.98 -19.65 32.85
N PRO A 141 4.30 -18.67 33.72
CA PRO A 141 4.29 -17.26 33.35
C PRO A 141 5.22 -16.92 32.16
N ALA A 142 6.35 -17.61 32.01
CA ALA A 142 7.24 -17.43 30.86
C ALA A 142 6.62 -17.96 29.56
N THR A 143 5.99 -19.14 29.63
CA THR A 143 5.24 -19.72 28.50
C THR A 143 4.08 -18.81 28.07
N LEU A 144 3.32 -18.30 29.03
CA LEU A 144 2.21 -17.38 28.76
C LEU A 144 2.70 -16.08 28.10
N ARG A 145 3.81 -15.49 28.56
CA ARG A 145 4.39 -14.29 27.92
C ARG A 145 4.88 -14.56 26.50
N SER A 146 5.56 -15.68 26.27
CA SER A 146 5.99 -16.07 24.93
C SER A 146 4.79 -16.20 23.98
N ARG A 147 3.76 -16.95 24.41
CA ARG A 147 2.50 -17.10 23.65
C ARG A 147 1.78 -15.77 23.42
N LEU A 148 1.78 -14.88 24.41
CA LEU A 148 1.19 -13.55 24.30
C LEU A 148 1.85 -12.75 23.17
N PHE A 149 3.17 -12.66 23.16
CA PHE A 149 3.90 -11.93 22.12
C PHE A 149 3.76 -12.61 20.75
N THR A 150 3.73 -13.94 20.68
CA THR A 150 3.43 -14.66 19.43
C THR A 150 2.04 -14.34 18.92
N ALA A 151 1.02 -14.34 19.79
CA ALA A 151 -0.35 -13.96 19.42
C ALA A 151 -0.42 -12.51 18.93
N MET A 152 0.27 -11.58 19.59
CA MET A 152 0.36 -10.18 19.14
C MET A 152 1.06 -10.03 17.79
N HIS A 153 2.12 -10.80 17.54
CA HIS A 153 2.87 -10.76 16.28
C HIS A 153 2.06 -11.32 15.11
N ARG A 154 1.17 -12.29 15.39
CA ARG A 154 0.21 -12.85 14.42
C ARG A 154 -1.11 -12.06 14.34
N ASP A 155 -1.18 -10.89 14.97
CA ASP A 155 -2.38 -10.03 15.04
C ASP A 155 -3.65 -10.76 15.56
N ARG A 156 -3.46 -11.75 16.43
CA ARG A 156 -4.52 -12.52 17.10
C ARG A 156 -4.96 -11.81 18.39
N GLY A 157 -5.58 -10.64 18.25
CA GLY A 157 -5.94 -9.77 19.38
C GLY A 157 -6.77 -10.47 20.46
N HIS A 158 -7.77 -11.28 20.07
CA HIS A 158 -8.61 -12.02 21.03
C HIS A 158 -7.79 -13.02 21.86
N ASP A 159 -6.94 -13.82 21.21
CA ASP A 159 -6.11 -14.82 21.88
C ASP A 159 -5.09 -14.13 22.80
N ALA A 160 -4.53 -12.99 22.40
CA ALA A 160 -3.65 -12.19 23.25
C ALA A 160 -4.36 -11.76 24.55
N PHE A 161 -5.63 -11.33 24.49
CA PHE A 161 -6.39 -11.02 25.70
C PHE A 161 -6.72 -12.26 26.55
N LEU A 162 -7.04 -13.40 25.93
CA LEU A 162 -7.27 -14.66 26.64
C LEU A 162 -6.01 -15.11 27.40
N ILE A 163 -4.85 -15.07 26.76
CA ILE A 163 -3.55 -15.42 27.35
C ILE A 163 -3.20 -14.44 28.48
N LEU A 164 -3.38 -13.13 28.25
CA LEU A 164 -3.13 -12.09 29.27
C LEU A 164 -4.02 -12.27 30.50
N GLY A 165 -5.26 -12.73 30.34
CA GLY A 165 -6.19 -13.02 31.44
C GLY A 165 -5.71 -14.14 32.38
N HIS A 166 -4.78 -14.99 31.93
CA HIS A 166 -4.18 -16.05 32.73
C HIS A 166 -2.84 -15.66 33.37
N LEU A 167 -2.26 -14.51 32.99
CA LEU A 167 -1.08 -13.95 33.67
C LEU A 167 -1.53 -13.24 34.96
N LYS A 168 -0.97 -13.67 36.09
CA LYS A 168 -1.22 -13.02 37.38
C LYS A 168 -0.29 -11.82 37.54
N GLU A 169 -0.80 -10.73 38.11
CA GLU A 169 0.03 -9.55 38.41
C GLU A 169 1.21 -9.86 39.35
N SER A 170 1.05 -10.84 40.25
CA SER A 170 2.12 -11.30 41.16
C SER A 170 3.34 -11.89 40.46
N ASP A 171 3.14 -12.39 39.24
CA ASP A 171 4.18 -13.09 38.48
C ASP A 171 4.99 -12.13 37.60
N LEU A 172 4.60 -10.85 37.59
CA LEU A 172 5.11 -9.80 36.73
C LEU A 172 5.84 -8.70 37.53
N HIS A 173 6.67 -7.92 36.86
CA HIS A 173 7.23 -6.71 37.45
C HIS A 173 6.14 -5.67 37.73
N ALA A 174 6.39 -4.78 38.70
CA ALA A 174 5.48 -3.67 38.97
C ALA A 174 5.25 -2.84 37.70
N GLY A 175 3.99 -2.72 37.28
CA GLY A 175 3.58 -2.04 36.05
C GLY A 175 3.58 -2.88 34.76
N GLU A 176 4.21 -4.06 34.74
CA GLU A 176 4.32 -4.90 33.53
C GLU A 176 2.94 -5.39 33.06
N TYR A 177 2.02 -5.77 33.96
CA TYR A 177 0.66 -6.16 33.57
C TYR A 177 -0.10 -5.03 32.86
N ALA A 178 -0.03 -3.80 33.42
CA ALA A 178 -0.64 -2.62 32.82
C ALA A 178 -0.03 -2.29 31.45
N TYR A 179 1.29 -2.42 31.32
CA TYR A 179 1.99 -2.30 30.04
C TYR A 179 1.51 -3.33 29.02
N LEU A 180 1.53 -4.63 29.35
CA LEU A 180 1.09 -5.71 28.45
C LEU A 180 -0.37 -5.52 28.01
N ARG A 181 -1.23 -5.09 28.95
CA ARG A 181 -2.63 -4.76 28.64
C ARG A 181 -2.76 -3.58 27.70
N SER A 182 -1.99 -2.50 27.92
CA SER A 182 -1.95 -1.35 27.02
C SER A 182 -1.50 -1.75 25.62
N LEU A 183 -0.53 -2.67 25.52
CA LEU A 183 -0.03 -3.19 24.25
C LEU A 183 -1.10 -4.02 23.53
N CYS A 184 -1.84 -4.90 24.23
CA CYS A 184 -2.97 -5.63 23.63
C CYS A 184 -4.02 -4.70 23.04
N HIS A 185 -4.42 -3.66 23.78
CA HIS A 185 -5.38 -2.67 23.33
C HIS A 185 -4.86 -1.88 22.12
N PHE A 186 -3.59 -1.46 22.17
CA PHE A 186 -2.94 -0.75 21.06
C PHE A 186 -2.92 -1.58 19.77
N ARG A 187 -2.51 -2.85 19.84
CA ARG A 187 -2.50 -3.78 18.69
C ARG A 187 -3.91 -4.08 18.16
N SER A 188 -4.93 -3.94 19.00
CA SER A 188 -6.35 -4.11 18.62
C SER A 188 -7.02 -2.81 18.14
N GLY A 189 -6.26 -1.71 17.99
CA GLY A 189 -6.80 -0.40 17.58
C GLY A 189 -7.64 0.32 18.65
N GLN A 190 -7.65 -0.17 19.88
CA GLN A 190 -8.39 0.40 21.02
C GLN A 190 -7.52 1.44 21.74
N PHE A 191 -7.28 2.57 21.07
CA PHE A 191 -6.28 3.55 21.50
C PHE A 191 -6.61 4.24 22.83
N LYS A 192 -7.89 4.44 23.17
CA LYS A 192 -8.29 5.09 24.43
C LYS A 192 -7.97 4.21 25.63
N GLU A 193 -8.30 2.93 25.52
CA GLU A 193 -8.01 1.91 26.52
C GLU A 193 -6.49 1.70 26.64
N ALA A 194 -5.77 1.69 25.52
CA ALA A 194 -4.31 1.64 25.51
C ALA A 194 -3.70 2.80 26.32
N ILE A 195 -4.19 4.04 26.12
CA ILE A 195 -3.76 5.22 26.88
C ILE A 195 -4.05 5.04 28.38
N GLU A 196 -5.26 4.61 28.74
CA GLU A 196 -5.68 4.44 30.13
C GLU A 196 -4.77 3.44 30.86
N TYR A 197 -4.49 2.29 30.26
CA TYR A 197 -3.61 1.28 30.87
C TYR A 197 -2.13 1.72 30.88
N ALA A 198 -1.65 2.37 29.82
CA ALA A 198 -0.28 2.87 29.77
C ALA A 198 0.00 3.91 30.86
N GLN A 199 -0.98 4.76 31.20
CA GLN A 199 -0.86 5.75 32.28
C GLN A 199 -0.71 5.12 33.68
N ARG A 200 -1.15 3.86 33.86
CA ARG A 200 -1.05 3.14 35.14
C ARG A 200 0.36 2.58 35.38
N VAL A 201 1.25 2.61 34.39
CA VAL A 201 2.63 2.14 34.53
C VAL A 201 3.44 3.17 35.33
N PRO A 202 3.97 2.82 36.51
CA PRO A 202 4.72 3.76 37.34
C PRO A 202 5.99 4.26 36.64
N SER A 203 6.39 5.52 36.86
CA SER A 203 7.63 6.06 36.27
C SER A 203 8.92 5.36 36.70
N THR A 204 8.87 4.59 37.79
CA THR A 204 9.96 3.75 38.29
C THR A 204 9.98 2.34 37.68
N ALA A 205 8.95 1.95 36.93
CA ALA A 205 8.85 0.63 36.31
C ALA A 205 9.80 0.51 35.11
N LEU A 206 10.26 -0.71 34.84
CA LEU A 206 11.13 -1.02 33.70
C LEU A 206 10.45 -0.66 32.36
N ASP A 207 9.16 -0.95 32.24
CA ASP A 207 8.39 -0.74 31.01
C ASP A 207 7.84 0.68 30.86
N PHE A 208 8.20 1.61 31.77
CA PHE A 208 7.68 2.98 31.70
C PHE A 208 7.98 3.68 30.35
N PRO A 209 9.22 3.67 29.80
CA PRO A 209 9.47 4.31 28.51
C PRO A 209 8.60 3.74 27.38
N ARG A 210 8.41 2.41 27.36
CA ARG A 210 7.57 1.71 26.37
C ARG A 210 6.09 2.07 26.53
N SER A 211 5.61 2.19 27.78
CA SER A 211 4.24 2.63 28.03
C SER A 211 4.00 4.07 27.57
N VAL A 212 4.99 4.95 27.73
CA VAL A 212 4.91 6.33 27.23
C VAL A 212 4.89 6.36 25.71
N GLU A 213 5.67 5.51 25.05
CA GLU A 213 5.62 5.35 23.60
C GLU A 213 4.23 4.88 23.13
N ILE A 214 3.68 3.82 23.74
CA ILE A 214 2.32 3.34 23.42
C ILE A 214 1.30 4.46 23.58
N ARG A 215 1.40 5.24 24.66
CA ARG A 215 0.54 6.39 24.91
C ARG A 215 0.70 7.46 23.84
N ALA A 216 1.93 7.83 23.50
CA ALA A 216 2.23 8.82 22.47
C ALA A 216 1.71 8.37 21.09
N ARG A 217 2.01 7.14 20.66
CA ARG A 217 1.50 6.58 19.40
C ARG A 217 -0.03 6.53 19.40
N SER A 218 -0.66 6.13 20.50
CA SER A 218 -2.13 6.11 20.63
C SER A 218 -2.74 7.50 20.49
N HIS A 219 -2.16 8.53 21.11
CA HIS A 219 -2.60 9.92 20.88
C HIS A 219 -2.37 10.38 19.45
N ALA A 220 -1.27 9.98 18.81
CA ALA A 220 -0.99 10.27 17.41
C ALA A 220 -2.04 9.63 16.48
N TYR A 221 -2.42 8.36 16.70
CA TYR A 221 -3.52 7.70 15.97
C TYR A 221 -4.89 8.36 16.18
N LEU A 222 -5.08 9.05 17.31
CA LEU A 222 -6.28 9.85 17.59
C LEU A 222 -6.17 11.29 17.06
N GLY A 223 -5.03 11.68 16.48
CA GLY A 223 -4.79 13.03 15.97
C GLY A 223 -4.55 14.11 17.03
N ASP A 224 -4.26 13.74 18.28
CA ASP A 224 -4.10 14.69 19.40
C ASP A 224 -2.63 15.07 19.62
N GLY A 225 -2.14 16.05 18.87
CA GLY A 225 -0.75 16.49 18.95
C GLY A 225 -0.33 17.08 20.30
N ALA A 226 -1.25 17.76 21.00
CA ALA A 226 -0.95 18.32 22.32
C ALA A 226 -0.71 17.19 23.34
N ALA A 227 -1.54 16.15 23.30
CA ALA A 227 -1.37 14.99 24.17
C ALA A 227 -0.14 14.13 23.81
N VAL A 228 0.25 14.07 22.54
CA VAL A 228 1.54 13.46 22.13
C VAL A 228 2.71 14.20 22.80
N LYS A 229 2.77 15.53 22.67
CA LYS A 229 3.82 16.36 23.29
C LYS A 229 3.86 16.17 24.80
N GLN A 230 2.69 16.18 25.45
CA GLN A 230 2.58 15.95 26.89
C GLN A 230 3.04 14.54 27.28
N ALA A 231 2.70 13.52 26.49
CA ALA A 231 3.06 12.13 26.78
C ALA A 231 4.59 11.96 26.82
N ILE A 232 5.30 12.48 25.82
CA ILE A 232 6.76 12.31 25.69
C ILE A 232 7.57 13.26 26.58
N ALA A 233 6.98 14.34 27.10
CA ALA A 233 7.66 15.31 27.97
C ALA A 233 8.25 14.70 29.26
N GLY A 234 7.71 13.56 29.71
CA GLY A 234 8.20 12.82 30.88
C GLY A 234 9.41 11.91 30.60
N LEU A 235 9.84 11.79 29.35
CA LEU A 235 10.99 10.97 28.97
C LEU A 235 12.30 11.75 29.09
N ARG A 236 13.41 11.00 29.21
CA ARG A 236 14.74 11.60 29.04
C ARG A 236 14.90 12.11 27.60
N LYS A 237 15.70 13.17 27.43
CA LYS A 237 15.93 13.80 26.12
C LYS A 237 16.47 12.84 25.04
N ASP A 238 17.17 11.80 25.46
CA ASP A 238 17.79 10.76 24.63
C ASP A 238 16.97 9.45 24.57
N ALA A 239 15.75 9.44 25.12
CA ALA A 239 14.91 8.23 25.16
C ALA A 239 14.26 7.91 23.80
N LEU A 240 14.02 8.95 22.99
CA LEU A 240 13.48 8.86 21.64
C LEU A 240 14.50 9.41 20.63
N SER A 241 14.55 8.80 19.46
CA SER A 241 15.34 9.27 18.33
C SER A 241 14.60 10.34 17.52
N ALA A 242 15.29 10.97 16.56
CA ALA A 242 14.66 12.00 15.73
C ALA A 242 13.59 11.39 14.82
N CYS A 243 13.86 10.22 14.22
CA CYS A 243 12.89 9.51 13.39
C CYS A 243 11.64 9.07 14.17
N GLN A 244 11.79 8.64 15.44
CA GLN A 244 10.63 8.30 16.27
C GLN A 244 9.72 9.52 16.51
N VAL A 245 10.29 10.70 16.76
CA VAL A 245 9.48 11.91 16.97
C VAL A 245 8.87 12.43 15.66
N LEU A 246 9.58 12.31 14.53
CA LEU A 246 9.02 12.61 13.21
C LEU A 246 7.85 11.69 12.86
N LEU A 247 7.99 10.39 13.10
CA LEU A 247 6.92 9.41 12.90
C LEU A 247 5.67 9.78 13.72
N LEU A 248 5.83 10.19 14.98
CA LEU A 248 4.71 10.68 15.80
C LEU A 248 4.06 11.93 15.20
N GLY A 249 4.86 12.86 14.67
CA GLY A 249 4.36 14.04 13.97
C GLY A 249 3.54 13.69 12.73
N GLU A 250 4.04 12.79 11.89
CA GLU A 250 3.35 12.32 10.68
C GLU A 250 2.06 11.57 10.99
N LEU A 251 2.09 10.62 11.94
CA LEU A 251 0.89 9.91 12.38
C LEU A 251 -0.17 10.89 12.89
N THR A 252 0.23 11.84 13.74
CA THR A 252 -0.69 12.85 14.28
C THR A 252 -1.31 13.69 13.17
N ALA A 253 -0.50 14.20 12.25
CA ALA A 253 -1.00 15.04 11.15
C ALA A 253 -1.94 14.25 10.22
N TYR A 254 -1.57 13.02 9.89
CA TYR A 254 -2.37 12.14 9.04
C TYR A 254 -3.75 11.87 9.65
N HIS A 255 -3.79 11.49 10.94
CA HIS A 255 -5.05 11.14 11.60
C HIS A 255 -5.90 12.35 12.03
N SER A 256 -5.28 13.48 12.34
CA SER A 256 -6.00 14.76 12.60
C SER A 256 -6.42 15.49 11.32
N ARG A 257 -5.79 15.16 10.18
CA ARG A 257 -5.84 15.94 8.94
C ARG A 257 -5.41 17.40 9.15
N SER A 258 -4.45 17.63 10.03
CA SER A 258 -3.90 18.95 10.37
C SER A 258 -2.39 18.90 10.52
N VAL A 259 -1.71 19.67 9.69
CA VAL A 259 -0.26 19.87 9.75
C VAL A 259 0.13 20.50 11.10
N GLU A 260 -0.70 21.43 11.58
CA GLU A 260 -0.48 22.14 12.84
C GLU A 260 -0.50 21.17 14.03
N ALA A 261 -1.38 20.16 14.01
CA ALA A 261 -1.41 19.12 15.03
C ALA A 261 -0.13 18.26 15.00
N GLY A 262 0.37 17.89 13.82
CA GLY A 262 1.67 17.22 13.69
C GLY A 262 2.83 18.08 14.17
N ALA A 263 2.84 19.37 13.82
CA ALA A 263 3.83 20.32 14.31
C ALA A 263 3.77 20.50 15.83
N ALA A 264 2.57 20.51 16.41
CA ALA A 264 2.36 20.58 17.85
C ALA A 264 2.88 19.32 18.57
N ALA A 265 2.72 18.13 17.98
CA ALA A 265 3.24 16.87 18.51
C ALA A 265 4.77 16.89 18.67
N MET A 266 5.48 17.54 17.73
CA MET A 266 6.93 17.67 17.75
C MET A 266 7.42 18.94 18.47
N GLY A 267 6.54 19.89 18.78
CA GLY A 267 6.87 21.29 19.05
C GLY A 267 7.89 21.48 20.18
N ASP A 268 8.90 22.31 19.93
CA ASP A 268 10.05 22.64 20.79
C ASP A 268 10.88 21.44 21.29
N HIS A 269 10.67 20.23 20.75
CA HIS A 269 11.42 19.07 21.19
C HIS A 269 12.93 19.32 20.99
N PRO A 270 13.79 19.06 22.00
CA PRO A 270 15.21 19.43 21.94
C PRO A 270 15.96 18.91 20.71
N LEU A 271 15.53 17.78 20.15
CA LEU A 271 16.11 17.19 18.94
C LEU A 271 16.01 18.08 17.70
N PHE A 272 15.00 18.97 17.61
CA PHE A 272 14.78 19.83 16.44
C PHE A 272 15.21 21.29 16.67
N GLN A 273 15.97 21.57 17.73
CA GLN A 273 16.53 22.91 17.96
C GLN A 273 17.66 23.24 16.97
N SER A 274 18.28 22.22 16.39
CA SER A 274 19.23 22.30 15.27
C SER A 274 18.67 21.57 14.05
N GLN A 275 19.26 21.81 12.87
CA GLN A 275 18.93 21.01 11.69
C GLN A 275 19.19 19.53 11.99
N VAL A 276 18.14 18.72 11.87
CA VAL A 276 18.22 17.27 12.05
C VAL A 276 18.73 16.66 10.76
N VAL A 277 19.73 15.79 10.87
CA VAL A 277 20.18 14.96 9.75
C VAL A 277 19.64 13.56 9.99
N ILE A 278 18.73 13.13 9.13
CA ILE A 278 18.19 11.78 9.18
C ILE A 278 19.26 10.82 8.66
N SER A 279 19.55 9.80 9.46
CA SER A 279 20.55 8.78 9.14
C SER A 279 19.89 7.41 9.15
N PRO A 280 20.28 6.49 8.26
CA PRO A 280 19.91 5.08 8.37
C PRO A 280 20.29 4.47 9.73
N ARG A 281 21.28 5.03 10.45
CA ARG A 281 21.68 4.59 11.79
C ARG A 281 20.76 5.08 12.91
N ASP A 282 19.77 5.93 12.61
CA ASP A 282 18.78 6.34 13.60
C ASP A 282 17.87 5.14 13.93
N PRO A 283 17.69 4.76 15.21
CA PRO A 283 16.90 3.59 15.57
C PRO A 283 15.46 3.61 15.06
N GLY A 284 14.86 4.78 14.82
CA GLY A 284 13.50 4.91 14.30
C GLY A 284 13.42 4.98 12.78
N TYR A 285 14.54 4.88 12.06
CA TYR A 285 14.62 5.15 10.62
C TYR A 285 13.69 4.24 9.82
N GLY A 286 13.68 2.93 10.06
CA GLY A 286 12.92 1.99 9.24
C GLY A 286 11.41 2.21 9.32
N GLU A 287 10.84 2.29 10.52
CA GLU A 287 9.41 2.59 10.70
C GLU A 287 9.03 3.96 10.14
N PHE A 288 9.87 4.97 10.37
CA PHE A 288 9.66 6.32 9.85
C PHE A 288 9.63 6.34 8.33
N THR A 289 10.67 5.84 7.65
CA THR A 289 10.73 5.90 6.17
C THR A 289 9.62 5.07 5.52
N LYS A 290 9.28 3.91 6.10
CA LYS A 290 8.14 3.10 5.64
C LYS A 290 6.83 3.88 5.67
N PHE A 291 6.56 4.62 6.75
CA PHE A 291 5.37 5.45 6.85
C PHE A 291 5.44 6.69 5.94
N HIS A 292 6.59 7.37 5.92
CA HIS A 292 6.83 8.55 5.10
C HIS A 292 6.61 8.28 3.60
N VAL A 293 7.17 7.18 3.08
CA VAL A 293 6.97 6.78 1.67
C VAL A 293 5.51 6.44 1.36
N ARG A 294 4.78 5.82 2.31
CA ARG A 294 3.33 5.57 2.14
C ARG A 294 2.55 6.89 2.02
N LEU A 295 2.90 7.91 2.82
CA LEU A 295 2.27 9.23 2.75
C LEU A 295 2.57 9.93 1.43
N LEU A 296 3.84 9.97 1.01
CA LEU A 296 4.23 10.57 -0.27
C LEU A 296 3.56 9.88 -1.46
N THR A 297 3.47 8.54 -1.43
CA THR A 297 2.75 7.76 -2.44
C THR A 297 1.28 8.16 -2.50
N GLY A 298 0.60 8.21 -1.36
CA GLY A 298 -0.81 8.60 -1.29
C GLY A 298 -1.06 10.05 -1.72
N PHE A 299 -0.12 10.95 -1.41
CA PHE A 299 -0.15 12.33 -1.88
C PHE A 299 -0.08 12.41 -3.41
N GLU A 300 0.92 11.75 -4.00
CA GLU A 300 1.18 11.81 -5.43
C GLU A 300 0.12 11.11 -6.26
N GLU A 301 -0.38 9.97 -5.79
CA GLU A 301 -1.53 9.27 -6.38
C GLU A 301 -2.76 10.19 -6.41
N ARG A 302 -3.10 10.82 -5.28
CA ARG A 302 -4.26 11.72 -5.21
C ARG A 302 -4.06 12.96 -6.08
N ARG A 303 -2.85 13.51 -6.14
CA ARG A 303 -2.51 14.64 -7.00
C ARG A 303 -2.71 14.28 -8.47
N ALA A 304 -2.26 13.11 -8.90
CA ALA A 304 -2.46 12.60 -10.27
C ALA A 304 -3.94 12.39 -10.59
N GLU A 305 -4.73 11.79 -9.67
CA GLU A 305 -6.17 11.62 -9.84
C GLU A 305 -6.89 12.96 -10.04
N MET A 306 -6.51 13.99 -9.29
CA MET A 306 -7.11 15.32 -9.42
C MET A 306 -6.74 15.98 -10.74
N ALA A 307 -5.48 15.85 -11.18
CA ALA A 307 -5.04 16.34 -12.48
C ALA A 307 -5.84 15.69 -13.62
N ASP A 308 -6.05 14.37 -13.57
CA ASP A 308 -6.89 13.63 -14.51
C ASP A 308 -8.35 14.13 -14.49
N ALA A 309 -8.92 14.36 -13.31
CA ALA A 309 -10.29 14.86 -13.17
C ALA A 309 -10.47 16.30 -13.67
N ILE A 310 -9.44 17.16 -13.54
CA ILE A 310 -9.44 18.53 -14.09
C ILE A 310 -9.37 18.48 -15.61
N LEU A 311 -8.46 17.67 -16.17
CA LEU A 311 -8.37 17.44 -17.61
C LEU A 311 -9.70 16.91 -18.18
N ALA A 312 -10.41 16.06 -17.44
CA ALA A 312 -11.71 15.52 -17.85
C ALA A 312 -12.85 16.55 -17.91
N LYS A 313 -12.73 17.70 -17.22
CA LYS A 313 -13.79 18.71 -17.16
C LYS A 313 -13.71 19.77 -18.27
N ASP A 314 -12.79 19.63 -19.23
CA ASP A 314 -12.52 20.65 -20.27
C ASP A 314 -12.19 22.05 -19.66
N GLU A 315 -11.81 22.13 -18.39
CA GLU A 315 -11.36 23.38 -17.75
C GLU A 315 -9.88 23.60 -18.09
N ILE A 316 -9.60 24.58 -18.96
CA ILE A 316 -8.29 24.85 -19.59
C ILE A 316 -7.18 25.24 -18.60
N ALA A 317 -7.46 25.39 -17.31
CA ALA A 317 -6.44 25.74 -16.33
C ALA A 317 -6.39 24.70 -15.20
N ALA A 318 -5.23 24.05 -15.06
CA ALA A 318 -4.84 23.49 -13.77
C ALA A 318 -5.04 24.58 -12.70
N PRO A 319 -5.56 24.25 -11.51
CA PRO A 319 -5.79 25.23 -10.46
C PRO A 319 -4.49 26.00 -10.23
N SER A 320 -4.53 27.31 -10.44
CA SER A 320 -3.37 28.19 -10.29
C SER A 320 -2.86 28.25 -8.85
N ASP A 321 -3.68 27.80 -7.90
CA ASP A 321 -3.37 27.70 -6.48
C ASP A 321 -3.55 26.26 -5.99
N PHE A 322 -2.49 25.46 -6.11
CA PHE A 322 -2.46 24.09 -5.60
C PHE A 322 -2.51 24.04 -4.06
N ALA A 323 -2.12 25.11 -3.35
CA ALA A 323 -2.23 25.15 -1.89
C ALA A 323 -3.70 25.18 -1.46
N ALA A 324 -4.54 25.97 -2.13
CA ALA A 324 -5.99 25.96 -1.92
C ALA A 324 -6.62 24.57 -2.20
N VAL A 325 -6.09 23.84 -3.19
CA VAL A 325 -6.52 22.48 -3.51
C VAL A 325 -6.19 21.50 -2.38
N VAL A 326 -4.94 21.54 -1.89
CA VAL A 326 -4.50 20.73 -0.74
C VAL A 326 -5.34 21.02 0.50
N GLU A 327 -5.70 22.29 0.74
CA GLU A 327 -6.62 22.62 1.82
C GLU A 327 -7.99 22.00 1.56
N SER A 328 -8.57 22.11 0.37
CA SER A 328 -9.93 21.61 0.12
C SER A 328 -10.07 20.07 0.11
N ASP A 329 -8.99 19.33 -0.18
CA ASP A 329 -9.01 17.86 -0.29
C ASP A 329 -8.52 17.19 1.01
N PRO A 330 -9.38 16.44 1.73
CA PRO A 330 -9.02 15.83 3.00
C PRO A 330 -7.86 14.82 2.92
N THR A 331 -7.68 14.16 1.78
CA THR A 331 -6.62 13.17 1.57
C THR A 331 -5.29 13.88 1.34
N LEU A 332 -5.25 14.88 0.43
CA LEU A 332 -4.05 15.68 0.21
C LEU A 332 -3.62 16.39 1.48
N ARG A 333 -4.56 16.95 2.25
CA ARG A 333 -4.25 17.59 3.53
C ARG A 333 -3.59 16.63 4.52
N ALA A 334 -4.07 15.38 4.57
CA ALA A 334 -3.53 14.35 5.47
C ALA A 334 -2.14 13.85 5.02
N THR A 335 -1.87 13.78 3.72
CA THR A 335 -0.62 13.23 3.17
C THR A 335 0.45 14.29 2.90
N ALA A 336 0.07 15.56 2.72
CA ALA A 336 0.97 16.69 2.48
C ALA A 336 1.97 16.94 3.63
N VAL A 337 1.70 16.40 4.82
CA VAL A 337 2.64 16.49 5.96
C VAL A 337 4.02 15.95 5.60
N ALA A 338 4.10 14.87 4.81
CA ALA A 338 5.38 14.31 4.40
C ALA A 338 6.21 15.32 3.60
N LEU A 339 5.59 16.10 2.71
CA LEU A 339 6.26 17.16 1.95
C LEU A 339 6.70 18.35 2.81
N LEU A 340 5.98 18.63 3.90
CA LEU A 340 6.35 19.71 4.81
C LEU A 340 7.48 19.32 5.76
N LEU A 341 7.67 18.02 5.98
CA LEU A 341 8.79 17.48 6.76
C LEU A 341 10.00 17.15 5.87
N GLU A 342 9.83 16.98 4.55
CA GLU A 342 10.90 16.73 3.58
C GLU A 342 12.07 17.73 3.67
N PRO A 343 11.87 19.07 3.79
CA PRO A 343 12.98 20.02 3.94
C PRO A 343 13.80 19.85 5.24
N ARG A 344 13.25 19.10 6.22
CA ARG A 344 13.94 18.75 7.47
C ARG A 344 14.68 17.42 7.37
N ILE A 345 14.41 16.63 6.32
CA ILE A 345 15.01 15.32 6.05
C ILE A 345 16.18 15.49 5.08
N ASP A 346 16.05 16.37 4.09
CA ASP A 346 17.07 16.54 3.07
C ASP A 346 17.93 17.79 3.28
N GLY A 347 19.16 17.56 3.76
CA GLY A 347 20.23 18.57 3.75
C GLY A 347 20.75 18.88 2.35
N ARG A 348 20.24 18.23 1.29
CA ARG A 348 20.68 18.39 -0.10
C ARG A 348 19.78 19.39 -0.83
N SER A 349 19.76 20.65 -0.37
CA SER A 349 19.09 21.73 -1.10
C SER A 349 19.72 21.91 -2.50
N GLY A 350 19.06 21.44 -3.57
CA GLY A 350 19.40 21.83 -4.94
C GLY A 350 19.35 20.78 -6.04
N ILE A 351 19.19 19.49 -5.73
CA ILE A 351 19.03 18.43 -6.76
C ILE A 351 17.56 18.04 -6.81
N LYS A 352 16.86 18.32 -7.92
CA LYS A 352 15.54 17.74 -8.19
C LYS A 352 15.71 16.24 -8.44
N GLN A 353 15.66 15.44 -7.39
CA GLN A 353 15.53 13.99 -7.50
C GLN A 353 14.11 13.64 -7.97
N SER A 354 13.97 12.53 -8.73
CA SER A 354 12.64 11.99 -9.00
C SER A 354 12.09 11.35 -7.72
N LEU A 355 10.77 11.37 -7.54
CA LEU A 355 10.13 10.74 -6.38
C LEU A 355 10.50 9.25 -6.26
N THR A 356 10.60 8.56 -7.40
CA THR A 356 11.06 7.17 -7.49
C THR A 356 12.47 6.98 -6.92
N SER A 357 13.40 7.88 -7.26
CA SER A 357 14.76 7.84 -6.72
C SER A 357 14.77 8.12 -5.22
N MET A 358 13.95 9.04 -4.75
CA MET A 358 13.81 9.34 -3.32
C MET A 358 13.26 8.14 -2.53
N PHE A 359 12.26 7.44 -3.06
CA PHE A 359 11.70 6.23 -2.42
C PHE A 359 12.73 5.11 -2.33
N SER A 360 13.46 4.88 -3.42
CA SER A 360 14.52 3.89 -3.49
C SER A 360 15.63 4.22 -2.49
N ASP A 361 16.14 5.46 -2.53
CA ASP A 361 17.20 5.94 -1.63
C ASP A 361 16.79 5.84 -0.14
N SER A 362 15.52 6.12 0.16
CA SER A 362 15.00 6.09 1.54
C SER A 362 14.80 4.67 2.08
N LEU A 363 14.30 3.74 1.26
CA LEU A 363 13.95 2.39 1.69
C LEU A 363 15.09 1.37 1.50
N LEU A 364 16.04 1.63 0.59
CA LEU A 364 17.13 0.70 0.29
C LEU A 364 17.93 0.28 1.55
N PRO A 365 18.32 1.18 2.47
CA PRO A 365 19.01 0.76 3.69
C PRO A 365 18.18 -0.20 4.56
N VAL A 366 16.86 -0.03 4.59
CA VAL A 366 15.93 -0.85 5.37
C VAL A 366 15.76 -2.23 4.71
N ILE A 367 15.71 -2.26 3.38
CA ILE A 367 15.65 -3.48 2.57
C ILE A 367 16.96 -4.28 2.70
N GLU A 368 18.11 -3.62 2.63
CA GLU A 368 19.44 -4.24 2.80
C GLU A 368 19.61 -4.86 4.19
N ALA A 369 18.93 -4.32 5.21
CA ALA A 369 18.84 -4.90 6.54
C ALA A 369 17.83 -6.07 6.67
N GLY A 370 17.23 -6.49 5.55
CA GLY A 370 16.32 -7.64 5.49
C GLY A 370 14.86 -7.34 5.79
N ASP A 371 14.44 -6.07 5.85
CA ASP A 371 13.04 -5.71 6.06
C ASP A 371 12.22 -5.94 4.77
N ARG A 372 11.48 -7.04 4.77
CA ARG A 372 10.60 -7.44 3.66
C ARG A 372 9.40 -6.52 3.49
N GLU A 373 8.93 -5.88 4.56
CA GLU A 373 7.82 -4.91 4.48
C GLU A 373 8.25 -3.66 3.71
N ALA A 374 9.47 -3.17 3.96
CA ALA A 374 10.04 -2.05 3.20
C ALA A 374 10.12 -2.36 1.70
N LEU A 375 10.52 -3.59 1.34
CA LEU A 375 10.54 -4.03 -0.06
C LEU A 375 9.14 -4.02 -0.68
N ARG A 376 8.14 -4.56 0.02
CA ARG A 376 6.74 -4.55 -0.43
C ARG A 376 6.22 -3.12 -0.61
N ILE A 377 6.51 -2.22 0.34
CA ILE A 377 6.11 -0.82 0.27
C ILE A 377 6.73 -0.15 -0.95
N LEU A 378 8.02 -0.38 -1.22
CA LEU A 378 8.69 0.19 -2.41
C LEU A 378 7.95 -0.21 -3.69
N PHE A 379 7.76 -1.51 -3.93
CA PHE A 379 7.10 -1.99 -5.15
C PHE A 379 5.62 -1.58 -5.24
N GLN A 380 4.88 -1.60 -4.13
CA GLN A 380 3.51 -1.08 -4.10
C GLN A 380 3.46 0.40 -4.45
N SER A 381 4.44 1.18 -3.98
CA SER A 381 4.53 2.62 -4.26
C SER A 381 4.81 2.87 -5.75
N LEU A 382 5.80 2.19 -6.32
CA LEU A 382 6.12 2.28 -7.76
C LEU A 382 4.93 1.86 -8.64
N TYR A 383 4.24 0.79 -8.25
CA TYR A 383 3.04 0.34 -8.95
C TYR A 383 1.91 1.37 -8.91
N ARG A 384 1.59 1.91 -7.72
CA ARG A 384 0.51 2.91 -7.54
C ARG A 384 0.79 4.21 -8.27
N LEU A 385 2.06 4.60 -8.36
CA LEU A 385 2.50 5.77 -9.11
C LEU A 385 2.70 5.51 -10.60
N ARG A 386 2.42 4.29 -11.08
CA ARG A 386 2.52 3.88 -12.48
C ARG A 386 3.93 4.03 -13.05
N THR A 387 4.96 3.97 -12.22
CA THR A 387 6.38 3.99 -12.63
C THR A 387 6.84 2.57 -12.95
N TYR A 388 6.20 1.98 -13.96
CA TYR A 388 6.31 0.55 -14.29
C TYR A 388 7.68 0.15 -14.84
N ASP A 389 8.36 1.04 -15.54
CA ASP A 389 9.70 0.77 -16.06
C ASP A 389 10.71 0.65 -14.90
N GLU A 390 10.68 1.57 -13.94
CA GLU A 390 11.53 1.51 -12.74
C GLU A 390 11.16 0.31 -11.85
N PHE A 391 9.86 0.02 -11.72
CA PHE A 391 9.38 -1.19 -11.05
C PHE A 391 10.05 -2.43 -11.67
N MET A 392 9.96 -2.61 -12.99
CA MET A 392 10.47 -3.83 -13.64
C MET A 392 12.00 -3.87 -13.66
N ALA A 393 12.67 -2.72 -13.73
CA ALA A 393 14.13 -2.64 -13.63
C ALA A 393 14.63 -3.15 -12.26
N LEU A 394 14.03 -2.67 -11.16
CA LEU A 394 14.38 -3.10 -9.81
C LEU A 394 13.97 -4.55 -9.55
N PHE A 395 12.77 -4.95 -9.97
CA PHE A 395 12.29 -6.32 -9.83
C PHE A 395 13.22 -7.30 -10.55
N ASN A 396 13.63 -7.00 -11.78
CA ASN A 396 14.52 -7.88 -12.55
C ASN A 396 15.90 -8.06 -11.87
N GLN A 397 16.44 -7.03 -11.22
CA GLN A 397 17.69 -7.16 -10.45
C GLN A 397 17.55 -8.14 -9.27
N LEU A 398 16.44 -8.07 -8.53
CA LEU A 398 16.16 -8.99 -7.42
C LEU A 398 15.81 -10.40 -7.91
N TRP A 399 15.10 -10.48 -9.04
CA TRP A 399 14.71 -11.74 -9.67
C TRP A 399 15.92 -12.53 -10.17
N THR A 400 16.84 -11.86 -10.88
CA THR A 400 18.06 -12.48 -11.42
C THR A 400 19.07 -12.89 -10.36
N SER A 401 19.07 -12.20 -9.21
CA SER A 401 19.87 -12.57 -8.03
C SER A 401 19.25 -13.69 -7.17
N ASN A 402 18.13 -14.29 -7.60
CA ASN A 402 17.36 -15.32 -6.88
C ASN A 402 16.90 -14.90 -5.47
N GLN A 403 16.84 -13.60 -5.16
CA GLN A 403 16.50 -13.12 -3.81
C GLN A 403 15.01 -13.23 -3.47
N ILE A 404 14.15 -13.30 -4.48
CA ILE A 404 12.69 -13.19 -4.31
C ILE A 404 11.93 -14.36 -4.94
N LYS A 405 12.53 -15.53 -5.19
CA LYS A 405 11.86 -16.65 -5.89
C LYS A 405 11.09 -17.63 -4.99
N ASP A 406 11.03 -17.37 -3.69
CA ASP A 406 10.33 -18.23 -2.73
C ASP A 406 8.86 -17.84 -2.51
N THR A 407 8.16 -18.61 -1.69
CA THR A 407 6.74 -18.41 -1.33
C THR A 407 6.50 -17.23 -0.40
N ASP A 408 7.53 -16.55 0.09
CA ASP A 408 7.35 -15.40 0.97
C ASP A 408 7.06 -14.11 0.18
N PHE A 409 7.26 -14.14 -1.15
CA PHE A 409 7.10 -13.02 -2.07
C PHE A 409 5.94 -13.19 -3.07
N LEU A 410 4.95 -14.04 -2.76
CA LEU A 410 3.80 -14.31 -3.64
C LEU A 410 3.07 -13.02 -4.05
N ASP A 411 2.82 -12.11 -3.12
CA ASP A 411 2.19 -10.81 -3.41
C ASP A 411 3.01 -9.96 -4.38
N LEU A 412 4.35 -10.02 -4.26
CA LEU A 412 5.26 -9.30 -5.13
C LEU A 412 5.35 -9.95 -6.52
N HIS A 413 5.30 -11.28 -6.62
CA HIS A 413 5.18 -11.98 -7.91
C HIS A 413 3.91 -11.60 -8.64
N ALA A 414 2.78 -11.59 -7.93
CA ALA A 414 1.50 -11.19 -8.49
C ALA A 414 1.54 -9.77 -9.04
N LEU A 415 2.08 -8.84 -8.25
CA LEU A 415 2.22 -7.44 -8.64
C LEU A 415 3.17 -7.27 -9.84
N ALA A 416 4.31 -7.96 -9.83
CA ALA A 416 5.27 -7.92 -10.92
C ALA A 416 4.74 -8.53 -12.20
N TYR A 417 3.99 -9.64 -12.10
CA TYR A 417 3.33 -10.25 -13.25
C TYR A 417 2.28 -9.31 -13.83
N GLN A 418 1.46 -8.67 -12.98
CA GLN A 418 0.49 -7.68 -13.42
C GLN A 418 1.16 -6.52 -14.17
N VAL A 419 2.24 -5.95 -13.62
CA VAL A 419 3.00 -4.88 -14.28
C VAL A 419 3.59 -5.37 -15.59
N ALA A 420 4.20 -6.56 -15.61
CA ALA A 420 4.81 -7.15 -16.79
C ALA A 420 3.80 -7.33 -17.93
N VAL A 421 2.60 -7.84 -17.64
CA VAL A 421 1.50 -7.94 -18.62
C VAL A 421 1.08 -6.56 -19.11
N THR A 422 0.91 -5.60 -18.20
CA THR A 422 0.44 -4.24 -18.53
C THR A 422 1.37 -3.53 -19.51
N ILE A 423 2.70 -3.69 -19.37
CA ILE A 423 3.69 -3.06 -20.24
C ILE A 423 4.25 -3.99 -21.34
N ASN A 424 3.72 -5.20 -21.48
CA ASN A 424 4.26 -6.25 -22.37
C ASN A 424 5.76 -6.53 -22.14
N HIS A 425 6.18 -6.63 -20.87
CA HIS A 425 7.58 -6.85 -20.50
C HIS A 425 8.06 -8.27 -20.88
N PRO A 426 9.33 -8.46 -21.28
CA PRO A 426 9.88 -9.78 -21.63
C PRO A 426 9.80 -10.85 -20.52
N LEU A 427 9.73 -10.44 -19.25
CA LEU A 427 9.61 -11.37 -18.11
C LEU A 427 8.21 -11.98 -17.93
N THR A 428 7.22 -11.56 -18.71
CA THR A 428 5.82 -12.01 -18.54
C THR A 428 5.69 -13.53 -18.56
N ASP A 429 6.32 -14.20 -19.54
CA ASP A 429 6.24 -15.66 -19.66
C ASP A 429 6.98 -16.38 -18.53
N GLU A 430 8.15 -15.87 -18.12
CA GLU A 430 8.93 -16.45 -17.02
C GLU A 430 8.18 -16.35 -15.69
N LEU A 431 7.56 -15.18 -15.42
CA LEU A 431 6.76 -14.96 -14.22
C LEU A 431 5.54 -15.87 -14.19
N ARG A 432 4.85 -16.02 -15.33
CA ARG A 432 3.72 -16.95 -15.46
C ARG A 432 4.12 -18.38 -15.13
N VAL A 433 5.21 -18.88 -15.73
CA VAL A 433 5.73 -20.24 -15.45
C VAL A 433 6.10 -20.40 -13.98
N SER A 434 6.70 -19.39 -13.36
CA SER A 434 7.02 -19.43 -11.94
C SER A 434 5.77 -19.47 -11.05
N MET A 435 4.75 -18.66 -11.36
CA MET A 435 3.48 -18.65 -10.62
C MET A 435 2.75 -19.99 -10.74
N ASP A 436 2.75 -20.59 -11.94
CA ASP A 436 2.21 -21.94 -12.17
C ASP A 436 2.93 -23.00 -11.33
N ALA A 437 4.27 -22.93 -11.26
CA ALA A 437 5.09 -23.84 -10.46
C ALA A 437 4.81 -23.71 -8.95
N LEU A 438 4.42 -22.53 -8.49
CA LEU A 438 4.02 -22.25 -7.11
C LEU A 438 2.53 -22.54 -6.84
N GLY A 439 1.77 -22.98 -7.85
CA GLY A 439 0.35 -23.30 -7.71
C GLY A 439 -0.58 -22.07 -7.60
N MET A 440 -0.15 -20.91 -8.11
CA MET A 440 -0.81 -19.60 -7.88
C MET A 440 -1.89 -19.24 -8.91
N LYS A 441 -2.70 -20.20 -9.37
CA LYS A 441 -3.63 -19.96 -10.50
C LYS A 441 -4.65 -18.85 -10.25
N ASP A 442 -5.19 -18.77 -9.04
CA ASP A 442 -6.20 -17.75 -8.69
C ASP A 442 -5.59 -16.34 -8.62
N ILE A 443 -4.36 -16.24 -8.09
CA ILE A 443 -3.59 -15.00 -8.01
C ILE A 443 -3.19 -14.53 -9.41
N GLN A 444 -2.74 -15.46 -10.27
CA GLN A 444 -2.44 -15.17 -11.67
C GLN A 444 -3.68 -14.64 -12.39
N SER A 445 -4.82 -15.32 -12.28
CA SER A 445 -6.07 -14.90 -12.92
C SER A 445 -6.50 -13.50 -12.46
N SER A 446 -6.35 -13.21 -11.16
CA SER A 446 -6.61 -11.89 -10.58
C SER A 446 -5.68 -10.82 -11.12
N ALA A 447 -4.39 -11.13 -11.28
CA ALA A 447 -3.38 -10.24 -11.84
C ALA A 447 -3.63 -9.96 -13.35
N GLU A 448 -4.02 -10.97 -14.13
CA GLU A 448 -4.41 -10.80 -15.54
C GLU A 448 -5.63 -9.89 -15.67
N GLU A 449 -6.65 -10.10 -14.82
CA GLU A 449 -7.84 -9.24 -14.81
C GLU A 449 -7.47 -7.79 -14.46
N ALA A 450 -6.61 -7.59 -13.46
CA ALA A 450 -6.16 -6.27 -13.04
C ALA A 450 -5.32 -5.57 -14.12
N ALA A 451 -4.43 -6.30 -14.81
CA ALA A 451 -3.66 -5.78 -15.95
C ALA A 451 -4.58 -5.41 -17.12
N GLN A 452 -5.62 -6.20 -17.38
CA GLN A 452 -6.61 -5.89 -18.40
C GLN A 452 -7.40 -4.62 -18.06
N ARG A 453 -7.84 -4.46 -16.80
CA ARG A 453 -8.51 -3.24 -16.31
C ARG A 453 -7.65 -2.00 -16.57
N GLU A 454 -6.36 -2.07 -16.27
CA GLU A 454 -5.42 -0.96 -16.47
C GLU A 454 -5.18 -0.65 -17.96
N THR A 455 -5.01 -1.69 -18.78
CA THR A 455 -4.85 -1.56 -20.24
C THR A 455 -6.06 -0.85 -20.87
N ILE A 456 -7.27 -1.15 -20.39
CA ILE A 456 -8.49 -0.47 -20.84
C ILE A 456 -8.47 0.99 -20.36
N ALA A 457 -8.24 1.22 -19.06
CA ALA A 457 -8.25 2.55 -18.45
C ALA A 457 -7.26 3.52 -19.11
N ALA A 458 -6.06 3.05 -19.48
CA ALA A 458 -5.04 3.83 -20.17
C ALA A 458 -5.49 4.30 -21.55
N ARG A 459 -6.35 3.53 -22.23
CA ARG A 459 -6.84 3.86 -23.57
C ARG A 459 -8.10 4.69 -23.58
N LEU A 460 -8.85 4.78 -22.48
CA LEU A 460 -10.09 5.56 -22.36
C LEU A 460 -9.85 7.07 -22.39
N THR A 461 -10.87 7.85 -22.77
CA THR A 461 -10.85 9.31 -22.60
C THR A 461 -10.87 9.67 -21.10
N PRO A 462 -10.45 10.87 -20.68
CA PRO A 462 -10.40 11.21 -19.25
C PRO A 462 -11.74 10.98 -18.50
N MET A 463 -12.86 11.40 -19.09
CA MET A 463 -14.20 11.18 -18.54
C MET A 463 -14.60 9.69 -18.56
N GLY A 464 -14.23 8.96 -19.62
CA GLY A 464 -14.48 7.52 -19.71
C GLY A 464 -13.69 6.73 -18.68
N ARG A 465 -12.41 7.10 -18.45
CA ARG A 465 -11.54 6.52 -17.44
C ARG A 465 -12.13 6.69 -16.05
N GLU A 466 -12.58 7.89 -15.70
CA GLU A 466 -13.21 8.14 -14.40
C GLU A 466 -14.52 7.36 -14.24
N SER A 467 -15.38 7.33 -15.27
CA SER A 467 -16.62 6.54 -15.24
C SER A 467 -16.34 5.04 -15.11
N TYR A 468 -15.29 4.54 -15.76
CA TYR A 468 -14.88 3.13 -15.69
C TYR A 468 -14.35 2.79 -14.30
N ARG A 469 -13.49 3.65 -13.72
CA ARG A 469 -12.95 3.50 -12.36
C ARG A 469 -14.06 3.47 -11.31
N LEU A 470 -15.02 4.40 -11.38
CA LEU A 470 -16.16 4.43 -10.45
C LEU A 470 -17.03 3.18 -10.57
N SER A 471 -17.24 2.69 -11.80
CA SER A 471 -18.01 1.46 -12.05
C SER A 471 -17.31 0.22 -11.51
N LEU A 472 -16.00 0.10 -11.70
CA LEU A 472 -15.19 -0.97 -11.12
C LEU A 472 -15.23 -0.92 -9.59
N ARG A 473 -15.02 0.25 -8.98
CA ARG A 473 -15.06 0.41 -7.53
C ARG A 473 -16.41 0.01 -6.94
N ALA A 474 -17.51 0.40 -7.58
CA ALA A 474 -18.85 0.00 -7.14
C ALA A 474 -19.05 -1.53 -7.21
N MET A 475 -18.51 -2.18 -8.25
CA MET A 475 -18.57 -3.64 -8.40
C MET A 475 -17.68 -4.36 -7.37
N ASP A 476 -16.46 -3.89 -7.13
CA ASP A 476 -15.54 -4.48 -6.18
C ASP A 476 -16.08 -4.36 -4.74
N ASN A 477 -16.64 -3.20 -4.36
CA ASN A 477 -17.34 -3.02 -3.08
C ASN A 477 -18.51 -4.00 -2.93
N ALA A 478 -19.32 -4.16 -3.98
CA ALA A 478 -20.44 -5.09 -3.99
C ALA A 478 -20.01 -6.56 -3.84
N THR A 479 -18.78 -6.90 -4.23
CA THR A 479 -18.21 -8.24 -4.03
C THR A 479 -17.78 -8.47 -2.59
N GLN A 480 -17.32 -7.43 -1.89
CA GLN A 480 -16.81 -7.50 -0.52
C GLN A 480 -17.92 -7.43 0.53
N GLU A 481 -18.99 -6.70 0.24
CA GLU A 481 -20.18 -6.67 1.07
C GLU A 481 -20.97 -7.96 0.81
N ASP A 482 -20.92 -8.92 1.74
CA ASP A 482 -21.68 -10.20 1.75
C ASP A 482 -23.20 -9.95 1.91
N VAL A 483 -23.73 -9.07 1.07
CA VAL A 483 -25.12 -8.64 1.01
C VAL A 483 -25.72 -9.42 -0.14
N LEU A 484 -26.85 -10.10 0.11
CA LEU A 484 -27.67 -10.70 -0.94
C LEU A 484 -28.18 -9.57 -1.86
N TRP A 485 -27.42 -9.27 -2.92
CA TRP A 485 -27.79 -8.28 -3.94
C TRP A 485 -29.05 -8.74 -4.65
N ARG A 486 -30.18 -8.15 -4.27
CA ARG A 486 -31.47 -8.41 -4.94
C ARG A 486 -31.57 -7.73 -6.29
N ASP A 487 -30.79 -6.66 -6.54
CA ASP A 487 -30.74 -5.95 -7.82
C ASP A 487 -29.37 -5.26 -8.04
N ALA A 488 -28.64 -5.73 -9.04
CA ALA A 488 -27.35 -5.21 -9.49
C ALA A 488 -27.48 -4.37 -10.77
N GLY A 489 -28.70 -3.97 -11.17
CA GLY A 489 -28.95 -3.21 -12.41
C GLY A 489 -28.18 -1.89 -12.48
N LEU A 490 -28.00 -1.20 -11.34
CA LEU A 490 -27.22 0.04 -11.28
C LEU A 490 -25.73 -0.18 -11.57
N LEU A 491 -25.17 -1.32 -11.14
CA LEU A 491 -23.78 -1.69 -11.45
C LEU A 491 -23.60 -1.90 -12.95
N ALA A 492 -24.52 -2.63 -13.58
CA ALA A 492 -24.51 -2.85 -15.02
C ALA A 492 -24.67 -1.54 -15.82
N LEU A 493 -25.56 -0.63 -15.37
CA LEU A 493 -25.74 0.68 -16.00
C LEU A 493 -24.51 1.58 -15.92
N GLY A 494 -23.72 1.47 -14.83
CA GLY A 494 -22.43 2.16 -14.71
C GLY A 494 -21.48 1.83 -15.86
N PHE A 495 -21.38 0.56 -16.24
CA PHE A 495 -20.53 0.14 -17.36
C PHE A 495 -21.04 0.62 -18.72
N PHE A 496 -22.35 0.60 -18.98
CA PHE A 496 -22.90 1.17 -20.21
C PHE A 496 -22.69 2.68 -20.35
N ARG A 497 -22.62 3.40 -19.22
CA ARG A 497 -22.28 4.82 -19.23
C ARG A 497 -20.86 5.07 -19.77
N VAL A 498 -19.92 4.15 -19.56
CA VAL A 498 -18.57 4.23 -20.14
C VAL A 498 -18.62 4.20 -21.67
N ILE A 499 -19.39 3.25 -22.24
CA ILE A 499 -19.62 3.17 -23.70
C ILE A 499 -20.22 4.45 -24.26
N GLU A 500 -21.22 4.99 -23.56
CA GLU A 500 -21.88 6.24 -23.94
C GLU A 500 -20.90 7.42 -23.98
N ILE A 501 -20.06 7.55 -22.94
CA ILE A 501 -19.03 8.58 -22.88
C ILE A 501 -18.04 8.42 -24.03
N GLU A 502 -17.49 7.23 -24.23
CA GLU A 502 -16.48 7.00 -25.28
C GLU A 502 -17.03 7.24 -26.69
N LEU A 503 -18.29 6.89 -26.98
CA LEU A 503 -18.92 7.22 -28.27
C LEU A 503 -19.07 8.73 -28.47
N ASN A 504 -19.48 9.46 -27.43
CA ASN A 504 -19.60 10.91 -27.53
C ASN A 504 -18.22 11.57 -27.75
N GLU A 505 -17.23 11.20 -26.93
CA GLU A 505 -15.92 11.86 -26.90
C GLU A 505 -15.02 11.49 -28.08
N ARG A 506 -15.07 10.24 -28.58
CA ARG A 506 -14.21 9.81 -29.70
C ARG A 506 -14.83 10.00 -31.07
N PHE A 507 -16.14 9.90 -31.16
CA PHE A 507 -16.82 9.80 -32.45
C PHE A 507 -17.72 10.99 -32.71
N VAL A 508 -18.74 11.19 -31.88
CA VAL A 508 -19.79 12.16 -32.20
C VAL A 508 -19.32 13.61 -32.09
N ARG A 509 -18.68 14.02 -30.98
CA ARG A 509 -18.20 15.39 -30.79
C ARG A 509 -17.11 15.75 -31.82
N PRO A 510 -16.08 14.92 -32.03
CA PRO A 510 -15.05 15.23 -33.03
C PRO A 510 -15.57 15.25 -34.47
N ALA A 511 -16.59 14.43 -34.81
CA ALA A 511 -17.23 14.52 -36.12
C ALA A 511 -18.07 15.80 -36.26
N ALA A 512 -18.83 16.18 -35.22
CA ALA A 512 -19.64 17.39 -35.21
C ALA A 512 -18.79 18.67 -35.29
N SER A 513 -17.62 18.71 -34.65
CA SER A 513 -16.71 19.88 -34.72
C SER A 513 -16.14 20.11 -36.12
N GLY A 514 -16.06 19.06 -36.94
CA GLY A 514 -15.70 19.15 -38.36
C GLY A 514 -16.81 19.66 -39.29
N ILE A 515 -18.03 19.87 -38.77
CA ILE A 515 -19.20 20.26 -39.55
C ILE A 515 -19.53 21.74 -39.34
N ALA A 516 -19.50 22.52 -40.41
CA ALA A 516 -20.01 23.89 -40.39
C ALA A 516 -21.55 23.90 -40.38
N LEU A 517 -22.15 24.48 -39.33
CA LEU A 517 -23.61 24.53 -39.16
C LEU A 517 -24.35 25.14 -40.36
N ALA A 518 -23.84 26.24 -40.90
CA ALA A 518 -24.42 26.91 -42.06
C ALA A 518 -24.43 26.03 -43.31
N GLN A 519 -23.39 25.21 -43.50
CA GLN A 519 -23.28 24.30 -44.63
C GLN A 519 -24.24 23.11 -44.47
N LEU A 520 -24.36 22.58 -43.26
CA LEU A 520 -25.33 21.52 -42.94
C LEU A 520 -26.77 21.99 -43.20
N ASP A 521 -27.12 23.19 -42.74
CA ASP A 521 -28.46 23.76 -42.93
C ASP A 521 -28.74 24.05 -44.43
N ALA A 522 -27.75 24.54 -45.18
CA ALA A 522 -27.88 24.77 -46.62
C ALA A 522 -28.08 23.48 -47.42
N LEU A 523 -27.30 22.43 -47.14
CA LEU A 523 -27.44 21.12 -47.80
C LEU A 523 -28.78 20.45 -47.45
N ARG A 524 -29.21 20.55 -46.20
CA ARG A 524 -30.52 20.06 -45.77
C ARG A 524 -31.67 20.78 -46.48
N ALA A 525 -31.58 22.09 -46.64
CA ALA A 525 -32.58 22.88 -47.37
C ALA A 525 -32.61 22.51 -48.86
N ALA A 526 -31.44 22.32 -49.48
CA ALA A 526 -31.33 21.92 -50.88
C ALA A 526 -31.89 20.52 -51.17
N ALA A 527 -31.71 19.57 -50.24
CA ALA A 527 -32.23 18.19 -50.36
C ALA A 527 -33.77 18.12 -50.31
N GLY A 528 -34.42 19.10 -49.68
CA GLY A 528 -35.87 19.12 -49.45
C GLY A 528 -36.37 17.97 -48.55
N GLN A 529 -37.68 17.91 -48.29
CA GLN A 529 -38.25 16.91 -47.37
C GLN A 529 -38.07 15.46 -47.85
N ALA A 530 -38.10 15.22 -49.16
CA ALA A 530 -37.93 13.88 -49.72
C ALA A 530 -36.48 13.39 -49.56
N GLY A 531 -35.49 14.27 -49.78
CA GLY A 531 -34.06 13.95 -49.67
C GLY A 531 -33.52 13.85 -48.24
N THR A 532 -34.31 14.20 -47.23
CA THR A 532 -33.97 14.01 -45.80
C THR A 532 -34.81 12.93 -45.11
N LYS A 533 -35.77 12.33 -45.84
CA LYS A 533 -36.70 11.34 -45.28
C LYS A 533 -35.94 10.08 -44.86
N GLY A 534 -35.88 9.85 -43.54
CA GLY A 534 -35.10 8.76 -42.93
C GLY A 534 -33.88 9.22 -42.14
N TRP A 535 -33.51 10.51 -42.26
CA TRP A 535 -32.42 11.16 -41.50
C TRP A 535 -32.92 12.28 -40.57
N ASN A 536 -34.24 12.48 -40.45
CA ASN A 536 -34.78 13.66 -39.77
C ASN A 536 -34.40 13.70 -38.27
N ALA A 537 -34.40 12.56 -37.59
CA ALA A 537 -34.02 12.48 -36.18
C ALA A 537 -32.50 12.66 -36.03
N GLY A 538 -31.70 11.89 -36.77
CA GLY A 538 -30.25 11.98 -36.77
C GLY A 538 -29.73 13.38 -37.13
N LEU A 539 -30.29 14.03 -38.15
CA LEU A 539 -29.92 15.40 -38.54
C LEU A 539 -30.34 16.44 -37.50
N SER A 540 -31.48 16.25 -36.83
CA SER A 540 -31.88 17.14 -35.73
C SER A 540 -30.90 17.03 -34.57
N THR A 541 -30.55 15.81 -34.20
CA THR A 541 -29.58 15.50 -33.14
C THR A 541 -28.19 16.05 -33.48
N LEU A 542 -27.68 15.76 -34.69
CA LEU A 542 -26.39 16.25 -35.16
C LEU A 542 -26.33 17.77 -35.17
N ARG A 543 -27.38 18.43 -35.68
CA ARG A 543 -27.47 19.91 -35.68
C ARG A 543 -27.43 20.48 -34.26
N SER A 544 -28.09 19.84 -33.30
CA SER A 544 -28.09 20.26 -31.89
C SER A 544 -26.68 20.24 -31.31
N ILE A 545 -25.92 19.16 -31.55
CA ILE A 545 -24.54 19.01 -31.08
C ILE A 545 -23.60 19.99 -31.78
N VAL A 546 -23.76 20.20 -33.10
CA VAL A 546 -22.96 21.19 -33.84
C VAL A 546 -23.22 22.60 -33.30
N ALA A 547 -24.46 22.92 -32.94
CA ALA A 547 -24.83 24.22 -32.36
C ALA A 547 -24.37 24.36 -30.90
N ASN A 548 -24.33 23.26 -30.14
CA ASN A 548 -23.89 23.21 -28.76
C ASN A 548 -22.91 22.05 -28.51
N PRO A 549 -21.59 22.30 -28.58
CA PRO A 549 -20.56 21.27 -28.38
C PRO A 549 -20.52 20.62 -26.99
N SER A 550 -21.26 21.18 -26.01
CA SER A 550 -21.40 20.61 -24.66
C SER A 550 -22.53 19.58 -24.55
N GLU A 551 -23.38 19.47 -25.56
CA GLU A 551 -24.48 18.50 -25.58
C GLU A 551 -23.95 17.07 -25.68
N ARG A 552 -24.48 16.17 -24.85
CA ARG A 552 -24.11 14.76 -24.80
C ARG A 552 -25.32 13.90 -25.12
N LEU A 553 -25.13 12.93 -26.00
CA LEU A 553 -26.19 12.00 -26.36
C LEU A 553 -26.22 10.79 -25.43
N MET A 554 -27.43 10.36 -25.10
CA MET A 554 -27.64 9.06 -24.47
C MET A 554 -27.50 7.93 -25.50
N LEU A 555 -27.30 6.68 -25.03
CA LEU A 555 -27.15 5.49 -25.88
C LEU A 555 -28.28 5.31 -26.92
N GLY A 556 -29.52 5.66 -26.57
CA GLY A 556 -30.66 5.56 -27.51
C GLY A 556 -30.49 6.47 -28.74
N PRO A 557 -30.40 7.80 -28.55
CA PRO A 557 -30.09 8.73 -29.63
C PRO A 557 -28.79 8.42 -30.38
N LEU A 558 -27.72 7.99 -29.67
CA LEU A 558 -26.46 7.56 -30.32
C LEU A 558 -26.70 6.42 -31.30
N ARG A 559 -27.41 5.38 -30.87
CA ARG A 559 -27.74 4.22 -31.69
C ARG A 559 -28.55 4.61 -32.91
N GLU A 560 -29.58 5.43 -32.73
CA GLU A 560 -30.44 5.90 -33.83
C GLU A 560 -29.62 6.70 -34.85
N MET A 561 -28.79 7.63 -34.38
CA MET A 561 -27.92 8.43 -35.23
C MET A 561 -26.92 7.56 -36.02
N CYS A 562 -26.23 6.65 -35.35
CA CYS A 562 -25.30 5.72 -36.01
C CYS A 562 -26.00 4.83 -37.04
N ASN A 563 -27.21 4.36 -36.72
CA ASN A 563 -28.00 3.53 -37.63
C ASN A 563 -28.42 4.31 -38.88
N GLU A 564 -28.98 5.51 -38.72
CA GLU A 564 -29.43 6.34 -39.84
C GLU A 564 -28.26 6.71 -40.76
N PHE A 565 -27.13 7.17 -40.20
CA PHE A 565 -26.00 7.63 -41.00
C PHE A 565 -25.13 6.50 -41.58
N GLY A 566 -25.04 5.35 -40.90
CA GLY A 566 -24.37 4.16 -41.41
C GLY A 566 -25.17 3.44 -42.49
N HIS A 567 -26.50 3.44 -42.39
CA HIS A 567 -27.38 2.68 -43.29
C HIS A 567 -28.46 3.58 -43.90
N PRO A 568 -28.05 4.64 -44.64
CA PRO A 568 -28.99 5.58 -45.21
C PRO A 568 -29.90 4.92 -46.25
N PRO A 569 -31.21 5.24 -46.26
CA PRO A 569 -32.08 4.89 -47.37
C PRO A 569 -31.55 5.44 -48.70
N ALA A 570 -31.83 4.76 -49.80
CA ALA A 570 -31.45 5.21 -51.15
C ALA A 570 -32.08 6.57 -51.55
N THR A 571 -33.10 7.02 -50.80
CA THR A 571 -33.81 8.28 -51.02
C THR A 571 -33.10 9.50 -50.43
N ILE A 572 -32.02 9.31 -49.66
CA ILE A 572 -31.26 10.42 -49.09
C ILE A 572 -30.46 11.14 -50.18
N ASP A 573 -30.46 12.47 -50.16
CA ASP A 573 -29.68 13.28 -51.10
C ASP A 573 -28.19 12.94 -51.04
N ALA A 574 -27.59 12.73 -52.22
CA ALA A 574 -26.21 12.23 -52.32
C ALA A 574 -25.16 13.22 -51.78
N ASN A 575 -25.39 14.53 -51.93
CA ASN A 575 -24.46 15.55 -51.45
C ASN A 575 -24.54 15.71 -49.93
N LEU A 576 -25.76 15.76 -49.39
CA LEU A 576 -25.97 15.76 -47.94
C LEU A 576 -25.39 14.49 -47.30
N ARG A 577 -25.59 13.33 -47.95
CA ARG A 577 -25.03 12.07 -47.50
C ARG A 577 -23.52 12.09 -47.47
N ALA A 578 -22.88 12.46 -48.58
CA ALA A 578 -21.43 12.51 -48.68
C ALA A 578 -20.82 13.48 -47.67
N PHE A 579 -21.47 14.62 -47.44
CA PHE A 579 -21.00 15.62 -46.47
C PHE A 579 -21.01 15.09 -45.03
N VAL A 580 -22.12 14.51 -44.57
CA VAL A 580 -22.21 13.96 -43.20
C VAL A 580 -21.33 12.73 -43.03
N GLN A 581 -21.32 11.82 -44.01
CA GLN A 581 -20.50 10.60 -43.93
C GLN A 581 -19.01 10.94 -43.94
N ALA A 582 -18.55 11.91 -44.74
CA ALA A 582 -17.16 12.33 -44.74
C ALA A 582 -16.70 12.80 -43.35
N ALA A 583 -17.51 13.60 -42.65
CA ALA A 583 -17.19 14.08 -41.30
C ALA A 583 -17.15 12.96 -40.25
N LEU A 584 -18.02 11.95 -40.36
CA LEU A 584 -17.99 10.78 -39.48
C LEU A 584 -16.79 9.88 -39.79
N GLU A 585 -16.49 9.67 -41.07
CA GLU A 585 -15.36 8.84 -41.52
C GLU A 585 -13.99 9.37 -41.09
N THR A 586 -13.83 10.69 -40.88
CA THR A 586 -12.55 11.23 -40.38
C THR A 586 -12.20 10.73 -38.98
N GLN A 587 -13.19 10.26 -38.21
CA GLN A 587 -13.00 9.73 -36.86
C GLN A 587 -12.90 8.20 -36.84
N LEU A 588 -12.95 7.55 -38.00
CA LEU A 588 -12.96 6.09 -38.13
C LEU A 588 -11.67 5.57 -38.76
N THR A 589 -11.13 4.50 -38.22
CA THR A 589 -10.09 3.70 -38.86
C THR A 589 -10.67 2.89 -40.04
N PRO A 590 -9.86 2.21 -40.87
CA PRO A 590 -10.38 1.30 -41.89
C PRO A 590 -11.32 0.22 -41.33
N SER A 591 -11.00 -0.38 -40.19
CA SER A 591 -11.87 -1.35 -39.52
C SER A 591 -13.11 -0.69 -38.93
N GLY A 592 -13.00 0.53 -38.41
CA GLY A 592 -14.14 1.31 -37.92
C GLY A 592 -15.14 1.66 -39.01
N ARG A 593 -14.67 2.03 -40.21
CA ARG A 593 -15.55 2.27 -41.37
C ARG A 593 -16.31 1.01 -41.77
N ALA A 594 -15.63 -0.14 -41.83
CA ALA A 594 -16.29 -1.41 -42.09
C ALA A 594 -17.37 -1.69 -41.03
N ALA A 595 -17.06 -1.52 -39.75
CA ALA A 595 -18.00 -1.74 -38.65
C ALA A 595 -19.19 -0.75 -38.64
N PHE A 596 -18.96 0.50 -39.03
CA PHE A 596 -20.00 1.53 -39.11
C PHE A 596 -21.04 1.23 -40.20
N PHE A 597 -20.58 0.77 -41.37
CA PHE A 597 -21.43 0.45 -42.52
C PHE A 597 -21.99 -0.98 -42.53
N ALA A 598 -21.48 -1.87 -41.66
CA ALA A 598 -21.91 -3.27 -41.56
C ALA A 598 -22.82 -3.55 -40.35
N GLN A 599 -23.40 -2.51 -39.71
CA GLN A 599 -24.23 -2.59 -38.50
C GLN A 599 -23.47 -2.96 -37.19
N ASP A 600 -22.25 -3.48 -37.26
CA ASP A 600 -21.46 -3.91 -36.09
C ASP A 600 -21.35 -2.83 -35.00
N LEU A 601 -21.17 -1.55 -35.36
CA LEU A 601 -21.12 -0.46 -34.39
C LEU A 601 -22.45 -0.31 -33.64
N VAL A 602 -23.56 -0.36 -34.36
CA VAL A 602 -24.91 -0.22 -33.80
C VAL A 602 -25.25 -1.39 -32.89
N ASP A 603 -24.79 -2.59 -33.24
CA ASP A 603 -25.04 -3.81 -32.47
C ASP A 603 -24.38 -3.79 -31.09
N THR A 604 -23.26 -3.06 -30.94
CA THR A 604 -22.61 -2.87 -29.63
C THR A 604 -23.52 -2.20 -28.60
N VAL A 605 -24.47 -1.38 -29.05
CA VAL A 605 -25.41 -0.60 -28.22
C VAL A 605 -26.88 -0.90 -28.54
N SER A 606 -27.17 -2.11 -29.06
CA SER A 606 -28.51 -2.52 -29.45
C SER A 606 -29.54 -2.45 -28.31
N SER A 607 -30.81 -2.15 -28.64
CA SER A 607 -31.92 -2.10 -27.68
C SER A 607 -32.02 -3.36 -26.84
N SER A 608 -31.93 -4.53 -27.50
CA SER A 608 -32.03 -5.83 -26.85
C SER A 608 -30.93 -5.99 -25.81
N ARG A 609 -29.68 -5.66 -26.16
CA ARG A 609 -28.53 -5.75 -25.26
C ARG A 609 -28.67 -4.81 -24.06
N VAL A 610 -29.05 -3.53 -24.28
CA VAL A 610 -29.20 -2.56 -23.17
C VAL A 610 -30.41 -2.88 -22.29
N GLN A 611 -31.52 -3.36 -22.87
CA GLN A 611 -32.73 -3.70 -22.11
C GLN A 611 -32.56 -4.95 -21.24
N SER A 612 -31.69 -5.89 -21.62
CA SER A 612 -31.38 -7.07 -20.80
C SER A 612 -30.78 -6.73 -19.43
N TYR A 613 -30.21 -5.53 -19.28
CA TYR A 613 -29.57 -5.07 -18.04
C TYR A 613 -30.28 -3.85 -17.43
N ARG A 614 -31.45 -3.47 -17.95
CA ARG A 614 -32.32 -2.45 -17.35
C ARG A 614 -33.41 -3.13 -16.55
N ASN A 615 -33.71 -2.58 -15.38
CA ASN A 615 -34.84 -3.02 -14.60
C ASN A 615 -36.12 -2.23 -15.00
N PRO A 616 -37.12 -2.82 -15.69
CA PRO A 616 -38.40 -2.15 -15.85
C PRO A 616 -39.14 -2.15 -14.49
N PRO A 617 -39.51 -0.98 -13.93
CA PRO A 617 -40.09 -0.86 -12.58
C PRO A 617 -41.39 -1.65 -12.35
N ALA A 618 -42.05 -2.15 -13.40
CA ALA A 618 -43.39 -2.72 -13.35
C ALA A 618 -43.46 -4.27 -13.46
N HIS A 619 -42.33 -4.99 -13.65
CA HIS A 619 -42.39 -6.41 -14.03
C HIS A 619 -41.59 -7.39 -13.15
N GLY A 620 -41.09 -6.99 -11.98
CA GLY A 620 -40.45 -7.91 -11.03
C GLY A 620 -39.22 -8.64 -11.58
N ARG A 621 -38.60 -8.12 -12.65
CA ARG A 621 -37.28 -8.56 -13.11
C ARG A 621 -36.23 -7.95 -12.20
N PHE A 622 -35.15 -8.66 -11.98
CA PHE A 622 -34.02 -8.18 -11.21
C PHE A 622 -32.77 -8.58 -11.97
N VAL A 623 -31.77 -7.70 -12.01
CA VAL A 623 -30.48 -8.04 -12.60
C VAL A 623 -29.65 -8.64 -11.47
N GLY A 624 -29.30 -9.92 -11.56
CA GLY A 624 -28.41 -10.54 -10.58
C GLY A 624 -26.97 -10.04 -10.72
N PHE A 625 -26.16 -10.29 -9.69
CA PHE A 625 -24.76 -9.89 -9.70
C PHE A 625 -23.96 -10.59 -10.82
N SER A 626 -24.27 -11.86 -11.11
CA SER A 626 -23.72 -12.61 -12.25
C SER A 626 -23.97 -11.93 -13.60
N GLU A 627 -25.15 -11.37 -13.78
CA GLU A 627 -25.54 -10.65 -15.00
C GLU A 627 -24.81 -9.31 -15.09
N ALA A 628 -24.59 -8.62 -13.96
CA ALA A 628 -23.78 -7.41 -13.91
C ALA A 628 -22.30 -7.69 -14.25
N MET A 629 -21.74 -8.81 -13.79
CA MET A 629 -20.40 -9.27 -14.19
C MET A 629 -20.33 -9.60 -15.69
N THR A 630 -21.37 -10.23 -16.23
CA THR A 630 -21.48 -10.47 -17.68
C THR A 630 -21.53 -9.16 -18.46
N CYS A 631 -22.26 -8.15 -17.96
CA CYS A 631 -22.32 -6.83 -18.55
C CYS A 631 -20.94 -6.15 -18.59
N LYS A 632 -20.18 -6.21 -17.49
CA LYS A 632 -18.79 -5.73 -17.44
C LYS A 632 -17.95 -6.34 -18.56
N GLN A 633 -18.01 -7.67 -18.76
CA GLN A 633 -17.26 -8.34 -19.82
C GLN A 633 -17.67 -7.83 -21.22
N ILE A 634 -18.98 -7.72 -21.48
CA ILE A 634 -19.49 -7.21 -22.76
C ILE A 634 -19.01 -5.79 -23.03
N VAL A 635 -19.01 -4.92 -22.00
CA VAL A 635 -18.51 -3.55 -22.11
C VAL A 635 -17.01 -3.55 -22.38
N THR A 636 -16.22 -4.35 -21.67
CA THR A 636 -14.79 -4.54 -21.94
C THR A 636 -14.53 -4.95 -23.40
N ASP A 637 -15.25 -5.95 -23.90
CA ASP A 637 -15.11 -6.40 -25.29
C ASP A 637 -15.49 -5.31 -26.29
N THR A 638 -16.52 -4.52 -25.96
CA THR A 638 -16.97 -3.38 -26.78
C THR A 638 -15.93 -2.27 -26.81
N LEU A 639 -15.32 -1.93 -25.66
CA LEU A 639 -14.25 -0.93 -25.58
C LEU A 639 -13.04 -1.34 -26.42
N ASN A 640 -12.64 -2.62 -26.38
CA ASN A 640 -11.56 -3.13 -27.21
C ASN A 640 -11.84 -2.97 -28.71
N ARG A 641 -13.09 -3.20 -29.14
CA ARG A 641 -13.52 -2.90 -30.52
C ARG A 641 -13.41 -1.41 -30.82
N TYR A 642 -13.92 -0.55 -29.93
CA TYR A 642 -13.89 0.90 -30.11
C TYR A 642 -12.46 1.44 -30.26
N PHE A 643 -11.52 0.92 -29.48
CA PHE A 643 -10.13 1.33 -29.60
C PHE A 643 -9.46 0.90 -30.93
N SER A 644 -10.05 -0.05 -31.65
CA SER A 644 -9.64 -0.40 -33.02
C SER A 644 -10.42 0.35 -34.10
N TRP A 645 -11.63 0.83 -33.79
CA TRP A 645 -12.55 1.45 -34.74
C TRP A 645 -12.40 2.96 -34.84
N PHE A 646 -12.09 3.64 -33.75
CA PHE A 646 -11.95 5.08 -33.71
C PHE A 646 -10.49 5.51 -33.81
N VAL A 647 -10.24 6.66 -34.43
CA VAL A 647 -8.91 7.29 -34.42
C VAL A 647 -8.50 7.53 -32.95
N SER A 648 -7.21 7.36 -32.66
CA SER A 648 -6.66 7.58 -31.33
C SER A 648 -7.07 8.97 -30.82
N TYR A 649 -7.61 9.02 -29.61
CA TYR A 649 -7.83 10.29 -28.93
C TYR A 649 -6.44 10.94 -28.74
N ALA A 650 -6.26 12.17 -29.24
CA ALA A 650 -5.03 12.91 -29.04
C ALA A 650 -4.90 13.21 -27.53
N THR A 651 -3.98 12.50 -26.87
CA THR A 651 -3.61 12.69 -25.46
C THR A 651 -2.85 13.98 -25.25
#